data_AF-A0A954A246-F1
#
_entry.id   AF-A0A954A246-F1
#
_cell.length_a   1.000
_cell.length_b   1.000
_cell.length_c   1.000
_cell.angle_alpha   90.00
_cell.angle_beta   90.00
_cell.angle_gamma   90.00
#
_symmetry.space_group_name_H-M   'P 1'
#
loop_
_entity.id
_entity.type
_entity.pdbx_description
1 polymer ?
#
loop_
_entity_poly.entity_id
_entity_poly.type
_entity_poly.pdbx_seq_one_letter_code
_entity_poly.pdbx_strand_id
1 'polypeptide(L)'
;MRRLFLLLGLSFVGCASPAEEPSRPFDHLDEWRAITRLELVRDGDATHYAPFLHHESAHLRAAAARALGRVWTPAVVPALVEVASRDDESSQVLEEALFALGQLRDRSAAAVLIARTTDDSIRVRAAAIEALGKLTVDPAAADGGLRIATLGRALRDVDPSVRCAAALALFRVGTAPEGAAGVVPSLIDRLRIEMDGEVRWRIVYALSRIDDAATTRALVDVAMEPHPWVRAFAAAGLSRPGIPEAVAPLIEILGDPDSHWTARANAAQSLRRLRADGIGDRSRILDALLGRLHVERHPLVLQGVIESLGDAPASDAEAKIASDILEALLEKPGATPTERCAALRALGGVPGPRSVATLSNHLAPDRSLWERVAAIEALGRIGAASEGDAGLLERWIPLLDDESALVRATAVESIGQLPTEERWDYVRAALDDADFAVRTTAVAALARDKPTGWAEKLRATYERSGAFEYWETRNTIIESLLDDGAASAAELDGRRDFLRRALEDPVQGVRLRAAEKLGVTAPLPPTAQFLDRPYSRLEPWEMIGRSNPRVTFETSKGSFVVELFLSDAPEHVSNLVQLAREGFYDGLPFHRVVPSFVVQGGDPRGDGWGDDGYHLPHEIHPGSFLRGSVGMPTSGPDTGGCQIFIDHLPTPHLDGRYTVFGRVVLGMETVDRLEVGDRVVRVVVDELRHWSSVP
;
A
#
# COMPACT_ATOMS: atom_id res chain seq x y z
N MET A 1 54.29 7.03 -27.15
CA MET A 1 55.19 6.02 -27.76
C MET A 1 55.87 5.23 -26.65
N ARG A 2 55.67 3.89 -26.63
CA ARG A 2 56.62 2.79 -26.28
C ARG A 2 57.51 2.96 -25.02
N ARG A 3 57.72 2.04 -24.08
CA ARG A 3 57.52 0.58 -23.85
C ARG A 3 57.96 0.37 -22.36
N LEU A 4 57.25 -0.35 -21.49
CA LEU A 4 57.25 -1.81 -21.25
C LEU A 4 58.27 -2.31 -20.17
N PHE A 5 57.71 -2.78 -19.03
CA PHE A 5 58.06 -3.95 -18.17
C PHE A 5 59.41 -4.11 -17.43
N LEU A 6 59.34 -4.39 -16.11
CA LEU A 6 59.58 -5.69 -15.43
C LEU A 6 59.39 -5.53 -13.89
N LEU A 7 58.41 -6.18 -13.26
CA LEU A 7 58.47 -7.50 -12.57
C LEU A 7 59.41 -7.59 -11.36
N LEU A 8 58.82 -7.70 -10.16
CA LEU A 8 59.28 -8.55 -9.07
C LEU A 8 58.10 -8.85 -8.13
N GLY A 9 57.66 -10.11 -8.14
CA GLY A 9 56.71 -10.67 -7.18
C GLY A 9 57.40 -11.69 -6.28
N LEU A 10 56.82 -11.93 -5.10
CA LEU A 10 56.82 -13.16 -4.29
C LEU A 10 55.92 -12.85 -3.07
N SER A 11 54.66 -13.30 -3.06
CA SER A 11 54.18 -14.57 -2.49
C SER A 11 53.71 -14.44 -1.04
N PHE A 12 52.39 -14.35 -0.84
CA PHE A 12 51.72 -14.95 0.31
C PHE A 12 50.57 -15.80 -0.22
N VAL A 13 50.76 -17.12 -0.16
CA VAL A 13 49.74 -18.13 -0.37
C VAL A 13 48.97 -18.24 0.94
N GLY A 14 47.76 -17.69 0.98
CA GLY A 14 46.75 -18.02 1.98
C GLY A 14 45.69 -18.88 1.29
N CYS A 15 45.42 -20.06 1.85
CA CYS A 15 44.44 -21.01 1.34
C CYS A 15 43.07 -20.34 1.12
N ALA A 16 42.71 -20.13 -0.14
CA ALA A 16 41.33 -19.95 -0.53
C ALA A 16 40.65 -21.33 -0.49
N SER A 17 39.61 -21.45 0.32
CA SER A 17 38.59 -22.48 0.14
C SER A 17 38.09 -22.43 -1.32
N PRO A 18 37.76 -23.58 -1.94
CA PRO A 18 37.25 -23.56 -3.30
C PRO A 18 35.95 -22.75 -3.30
N ALA A 19 35.91 -21.70 -4.12
CA ALA A 19 34.67 -21.03 -4.42
C ALA A 19 33.73 -22.07 -5.03
N GLU A 20 32.60 -22.34 -4.37
CA GLU A 20 31.51 -23.13 -4.94
C GLU A 20 31.16 -22.53 -6.31
N GLU A 21 31.26 -23.33 -7.38
CA GLU A 21 30.61 -22.98 -8.63
C GLU A 21 29.12 -22.80 -8.33
N PRO A 22 28.47 -21.71 -8.77
CA PRO A 22 27.04 -21.55 -8.57
C PRO A 22 26.33 -22.73 -9.22
N SER A 23 25.69 -23.56 -8.39
CA SER A 23 24.80 -24.64 -8.83
C SER A 23 23.84 -24.06 -9.87
N ARG A 24 23.66 -24.75 -11.01
CA ARG A 24 22.76 -24.24 -12.04
C ARG A 24 21.34 -24.21 -11.45
N PRO A 25 20.46 -23.29 -11.87
CA PRO A 25 19.07 -23.21 -11.39
C PRO A 25 18.25 -24.51 -11.55
N PHE A 26 18.78 -25.49 -12.28
CA PHE A 26 18.16 -26.78 -12.59
C PHE A 26 18.75 -27.96 -11.80
N ASP A 27 19.83 -27.76 -11.06
CA ASP A 27 20.28 -28.73 -10.08
C ASP A 27 19.30 -28.63 -8.90
N HIS A 28 18.61 -29.73 -8.55
CA HIS A 28 17.56 -29.81 -7.51
C HIS A 28 16.14 -29.32 -7.86
N LEU A 29 15.67 -29.54 -9.09
CA LEU A 29 14.31 -29.16 -9.51
C LEU A 29 13.20 -29.80 -8.65
N ASP A 30 13.38 -31.05 -8.21
CA ASP A 30 12.35 -31.75 -7.43
C ASP A 30 12.23 -31.19 -6.02
N GLU A 31 13.35 -30.80 -5.40
CA GLU A 31 13.39 -30.14 -4.11
C GLU A 31 12.76 -28.74 -4.19
N TRP A 32 13.06 -27.97 -5.25
CA TRP A 32 12.38 -26.69 -5.49
C TRP A 32 10.87 -26.86 -5.60
N ARG A 33 10.40 -27.85 -6.38
CA ARG A 33 8.97 -28.16 -6.50
C ARG A 33 8.34 -28.54 -5.17
N ALA A 34 9.06 -29.29 -4.34
CA ALA A 34 8.57 -29.68 -3.02
C ALA A 34 8.41 -28.44 -2.11
N ILE A 35 9.42 -27.56 -2.04
CA ILE A 35 9.35 -26.32 -1.25
C ILE A 35 8.21 -25.43 -1.75
N THR A 36 8.11 -25.19 -3.06
CA THR A 36 7.04 -24.37 -3.64
C THR A 36 5.66 -24.96 -3.35
N ARG A 37 5.50 -26.28 -3.40
CA ARG A 37 4.22 -26.92 -3.07
C ARG A 37 3.82 -26.70 -1.61
N LEU A 38 4.78 -26.85 -0.68
CA LEU A 38 4.55 -26.57 0.75
C LEU A 38 4.18 -25.10 0.99
N GLU A 39 4.90 -24.18 0.33
CA GLU A 39 4.62 -22.75 0.39
C GLU A 39 3.22 -22.42 -0.13
N LEU A 40 2.86 -22.92 -1.31
CA LEU A 40 1.56 -22.66 -1.96
C LEU A 40 0.42 -23.11 -1.07
N VAL A 41 0.48 -24.31 -0.49
CA VAL A 41 -0.59 -24.79 0.40
C VAL A 41 -0.50 -24.20 1.80
N ARG A 42 0.49 -23.34 2.08
CA ARG A 42 0.73 -22.71 3.38
C ARG A 42 0.86 -23.75 4.48
N ASP A 43 1.70 -24.76 4.24
CA ASP A 43 1.94 -25.84 5.19
C ASP A 43 2.65 -25.32 6.43
N GLY A 44 1.95 -25.31 7.57
CA GLY A 44 2.44 -24.82 8.86
C GLY A 44 3.27 -25.81 9.67
N ASP A 45 3.47 -27.04 9.18
CA ASP A 45 4.32 -28.02 9.84
C ASP A 45 5.78 -27.84 9.41
N ALA A 46 6.58 -27.21 10.28
CA ALA A 46 8.00 -26.99 10.03
C ALA A 46 8.81 -28.29 9.80
N THR A 47 8.31 -29.45 10.24
CA THR A 47 9.00 -30.73 10.04
C THR A 47 9.05 -31.15 8.57
N HIS A 48 8.08 -30.73 7.76
CA HIS A 48 8.08 -30.96 6.31
C HIS A 48 9.16 -30.15 5.59
N TYR A 49 9.63 -29.06 6.19
CA TYR A 49 10.69 -28.21 5.62
C TYR A 49 12.10 -28.61 6.08
N ALA A 50 12.21 -29.42 7.14
CA ALA A 50 13.49 -29.80 7.74
C ALA A 50 14.50 -30.37 6.72
N PRO A 51 14.14 -31.26 5.78
CA PRO A 51 15.09 -31.77 4.77
C PRO A 51 15.73 -30.66 3.94
N PHE A 52 15.00 -29.57 3.68
CA PHE A 52 15.46 -28.44 2.88
C PHE A 52 16.26 -27.43 3.70
N LEU A 53 15.92 -27.22 4.97
CA LEU A 53 16.66 -26.34 5.90
C LEU A 53 18.04 -26.87 6.29
N HIS A 54 18.27 -28.18 6.11
CA HIS A 54 19.55 -28.85 6.34
C HIS A 54 20.23 -29.32 5.05
N HIS A 55 19.72 -28.88 3.89
CA HIS A 55 20.27 -29.26 2.60
C HIS A 55 21.66 -28.64 2.36
N GLU A 56 22.52 -29.29 1.57
CA GLU A 56 23.87 -28.80 1.25
C GLU A 56 23.86 -27.48 0.47
N SER A 57 22.95 -27.35 -0.50
CA SER A 57 22.72 -26.11 -1.26
C SER A 57 22.14 -24.98 -0.40
N ALA A 58 22.88 -23.88 -0.30
CA ALA A 58 22.43 -22.66 0.36
C ALA A 58 21.17 -22.05 -0.29
N HIS A 59 20.97 -22.24 -1.59
CA HIS A 59 19.79 -21.74 -2.29
C HIS A 59 18.51 -22.45 -1.84
N LEU A 60 18.55 -23.77 -1.63
CA LEU A 60 17.41 -24.53 -1.11
C LEU A 60 17.12 -24.20 0.35
N ARG A 61 18.17 -24.00 1.18
CA ARG A 61 17.99 -23.54 2.57
C ARG A 61 17.31 -22.18 2.62
N ALA A 62 17.75 -21.24 1.78
CA ALA A 62 17.17 -19.90 1.68
C ALA A 62 15.70 -19.95 1.21
N ALA A 63 15.41 -20.77 0.19
CA ALA A 63 14.06 -20.98 -0.31
C ALA A 63 13.13 -21.55 0.76
N ALA A 64 13.59 -22.55 1.53
CA ALA A 64 12.82 -23.13 2.62
C ALA A 64 12.56 -22.13 3.76
N ALA A 65 13.55 -21.31 4.14
CA ALA A 65 13.38 -20.25 5.13
C ALA A 65 12.35 -19.20 4.68
N ARG A 66 12.41 -18.79 3.41
CA ARG A 66 11.44 -17.88 2.80
C ARG A 66 10.03 -18.47 2.82
N ALA A 67 9.89 -19.72 2.37
CA ALA A 67 8.61 -20.42 2.33
C ALA A 67 7.96 -20.48 3.71
N LEU A 68 8.72 -20.84 4.76
CA LEU A 68 8.24 -20.81 6.15
C LEU A 68 7.73 -19.43 6.58
N GLY A 69 8.46 -18.36 6.24
CA GLY A 69 8.03 -16.98 6.51
C GLY A 69 6.71 -16.61 5.84
N ARG A 70 6.40 -17.23 4.70
CA ARG A 70 5.18 -17.05 3.92
C ARG A 70 4.04 -17.98 4.33
N VAL A 71 4.14 -18.72 5.44
CA VAL A 71 3.04 -19.54 5.99
C VAL A 71 2.18 -18.80 7.03
N TRP A 72 2.70 -17.71 7.62
CA TRP A 72 1.95 -16.81 8.52
C TRP A 72 1.47 -17.47 9.82
N THR A 73 2.23 -18.44 10.34
CA THR A 73 1.94 -19.11 11.62
C THR A 73 3.10 -18.97 12.62
N PRO A 74 2.84 -18.69 13.91
CA PRO A 74 3.88 -18.72 14.93
C PRO A 74 4.55 -20.09 15.10
N ALA A 75 3.90 -21.18 14.67
CA ALA A 75 4.40 -22.54 14.84
C ALA A 75 5.76 -22.79 14.15
N VAL A 76 6.11 -22.02 13.11
CA VAL A 76 7.37 -22.18 12.37
C VAL A 76 8.52 -21.33 12.92
N VAL A 77 8.25 -20.42 13.87
CA VAL A 77 9.25 -19.50 14.44
C VAL A 77 10.46 -20.24 15.03
N PRO A 78 10.30 -21.35 15.79
CA PRO A 78 11.46 -22.07 16.34
C PRO A 78 12.45 -22.57 15.28
N ALA A 79 11.95 -23.05 14.13
CA ALA A 79 12.79 -23.53 13.03
C ALA A 79 13.58 -22.38 12.39
N LEU A 80 12.95 -21.21 12.21
CA LEU A 80 13.61 -20.03 11.69
C LEU A 80 14.64 -19.44 12.67
N VAL A 81 14.35 -19.46 13.98
CA VAL A 81 15.31 -19.06 15.02
C VAL A 81 16.53 -19.98 15.03
N GLU A 82 16.35 -21.28 14.85
CA GLU A 82 17.46 -22.23 14.73
C GLU A 82 18.38 -21.85 13.56
N VAL A 83 17.82 -21.62 12.37
CA VAL A 83 18.58 -21.21 11.18
C VAL A 83 19.31 -19.88 11.42
N ALA A 84 18.62 -18.88 11.97
CA ALA A 84 19.20 -17.57 12.25
C ALA A 84 20.31 -17.60 13.33
N SER A 85 20.37 -18.67 14.14
CA SER A 85 21.36 -18.85 15.21
C SER A 85 22.62 -19.60 14.76
N ARG A 86 22.70 -20.07 13.51
CA ARG A 86 23.88 -20.80 13.00
C ARG A 86 25.03 -19.85 12.68
N ASP A 87 26.20 -20.07 13.27
CA ASP A 87 27.37 -19.19 13.08
C ASP A 87 27.96 -19.27 11.65
N ASP A 88 28.04 -20.47 11.08
CA ASP A 88 28.65 -20.73 9.75
C ASP A 88 27.64 -20.73 8.59
N GLU A 89 26.48 -20.08 8.76
CA GLU A 89 25.42 -20.07 7.75
C GLU A 89 25.64 -18.99 6.69
N SER A 90 25.17 -19.25 5.46
CA SER A 90 25.31 -18.29 4.36
C SER A 90 24.51 -17.01 4.63
N SER A 91 25.10 -15.86 4.31
CA SER A 91 24.43 -14.56 4.42
C SER A 91 23.09 -14.48 3.69
N GLN A 92 22.92 -15.22 2.59
CA GLN A 92 21.65 -15.32 1.86
C GLN A 92 20.58 -16.05 2.67
N VAL A 93 20.95 -17.16 3.31
CA VAL A 93 20.02 -17.96 4.13
C VAL A 93 19.63 -17.17 5.38
N LEU A 94 20.60 -16.50 6.02
CA LEU A 94 20.35 -15.65 7.17
C LEU A 94 19.45 -14.47 6.84
N GLU A 95 19.65 -13.80 5.70
CA GLU A 95 18.77 -12.70 5.24
C GLU A 95 17.32 -13.16 5.12
N GLU A 96 17.06 -14.29 4.44
CA GLU A 96 15.70 -14.85 4.30
C GLU A 96 15.10 -15.26 5.64
N ALA A 97 15.88 -15.92 6.51
CA ALA A 97 15.39 -16.34 7.82
C ALA A 97 15.05 -15.14 8.72
N LEU A 98 15.89 -14.10 8.74
CA LEU A 98 15.66 -12.88 9.52
C LEU A 98 14.46 -12.10 8.98
N PHE A 99 14.36 -11.97 7.65
CA PHE A 99 13.20 -11.36 7.01
C PHE A 99 11.91 -12.10 7.39
N ALA A 100 11.90 -13.44 7.28
CA ALA A 100 10.79 -14.30 7.66
C ALA A 100 10.38 -14.12 9.14
N LEU A 101 11.33 -14.08 10.07
CA LEU A 101 11.06 -13.78 11.48
C LEU A 101 10.41 -12.41 11.67
N GLY A 102 10.87 -11.39 10.92
CA GLY A 102 10.27 -10.07 10.90
C GLY A 102 8.82 -10.06 10.39
N GLN A 103 8.49 -10.91 9.41
CA GLN A 103 7.15 -11.06 8.87
C GLN A 103 6.18 -11.70 9.86
N LEU A 104 6.65 -12.71 10.61
CA LEU A 104 5.86 -13.41 11.63
C LEU A 104 5.64 -12.57 12.89
N ARG A 105 6.50 -11.58 13.17
CA ARG A 105 6.40 -10.64 14.29
C ARG A 105 6.34 -11.29 15.68
N ASP A 106 6.84 -12.51 15.81
CA ASP A 106 6.88 -13.21 17.09
C ASP A 106 8.03 -12.67 17.95
N ARG A 107 7.71 -12.25 19.18
CA ARG A 107 8.67 -11.63 20.10
C ARG A 107 9.76 -12.59 20.58
N SER A 108 9.54 -13.91 20.53
CA SER A 108 10.56 -14.89 20.88
C SER A 108 11.82 -14.80 20.01
N ALA A 109 11.71 -14.23 18.80
CA ALA A 109 12.84 -13.99 17.90
C ALA A 109 13.72 -12.79 18.28
N ALA A 110 13.30 -11.92 19.22
CA ALA A 110 13.98 -10.66 19.50
C ALA A 110 15.48 -10.84 19.84
N ALA A 111 15.82 -11.89 20.60
CA ALA A 111 17.20 -12.15 21.01
C ALA A 111 18.12 -12.45 19.82
N VAL A 112 17.70 -13.32 18.90
CA VAL A 112 18.51 -13.66 17.71
C VAL A 112 18.59 -12.47 16.74
N LEU A 113 17.52 -11.70 16.59
CA LEU A 113 17.52 -10.49 15.78
C LEU A 113 18.51 -9.44 16.31
N ILE A 114 18.51 -9.17 17.62
CA ILE A 114 19.46 -8.24 18.23
C ILE A 114 20.90 -8.70 18.01
N ALA A 115 21.20 -10.00 18.20
CA ALA A 115 22.54 -10.54 17.99
C ALA A 115 23.04 -10.33 16.54
N ARG A 116 22.15 -10.49 15.55
CA ARG A 116 22.50 -10.32 14.12
C ARG A 116 22.62 -8.87 13.65
N THR A 117 22.28 -7.88 14.48
CA THR A 117 22.49 -6.46 14.14
C THR A 117 23.96 -6.05 14.06
N THR A 118 24.88 -6.89 14.55
CA THR A 118 26.33 -6.65 14.52
C THR A 118 27.08 -7.67 13.68
N ASP A 119 26.39 -8.37 12.78
CA ASP A 119 26.98 -9.35 11.87
C ASP A 119 27.95 -8.70 10.86
N ASP A 120 28.96 -9.43 10.39
CA ASP A 120 29.92 -8.92 9.41
C ASP A 120 29.23 -8.59 8.07
N SER A 121 28.20 -9.35 7.71
CA SER A 121 27.45 -9.14 6.47
C SER A 121 26.49 -7.96 6.57
N ILE A 122 26.64 -7.00 5.65
CA ILE A 122 25.75 -5.83 5.51
C ILE A 122 24.29 -6.27 5.34
N ARG A 123 24.04 -7.30 4.52
CA ARG A 123 22.69 -7.84 4.27
C ARG A 123 22.06 -8.41 5.53
N VAL A 124 22.83 -9.16 6.31
CA VAL A 124 22.37 -9.76 7.57
C VAL A 124 22.05 -8.67 8.60
N ARG A 125 22.92 -7.66 8.74
CA ARG A 125 22.64 -6.51 9.62
C ARG A 125 21.37 -5.78 9.20
N ALA A 126 21.22 -5.47 7.92
CA ALA A 126 20.04 -4.76 7.42
C ALA A 126 18.75 -5.56 7.64
N ALA A 127 18.75 -6.85 7.32
CA ALA A 127 17.60 -7.74 7.53
C ALA A 127 17.23 -7.88 9.02
N ALA A 128 18.22 -8.02 9.90
CA ALA A 128 18.02 -8.06 11.34
C ALA A 128 17.38 -6.77 11.87
N ILE A 129 17.86 -5.61 11.40
CA ILE A 129 17.34 -4.29 11.79
C ILE A 129 15.90 -4.08 11.29
N GLU A 130 15.61 -4.46 10.05
CA GLU A 130 14.25 -4.39 9.50
C GLU A 130 13.29 -5.27 10.32
N ALA A 131 13.67 -6.52 10.56
CA ALA A 131 12.88 -7.47 11.34
C ALA A 131 12.64 -6.95 12.76
N LEU A 132 13.68 -6.44 13.43
CA LEU A 132 13.57 -5.87 14.77
C LEU A 132 12.60 -4.69 14.82
N GLY A 133 12.59 -3.85 13.79
CA GLY A 133 11.62 -2.76 13.63
C GLY A 133 10.16 -3.26 13.61
N LYS A 134 9.89 -4.38 12.94
CA LYS A 134 8.54 -4.98 12.86
C LYS A 134 8.08 -5.58 14.20
N LEU A 135 8.99 -6.02 15.06
CA LEU A 135 8.66 -6.51 16.41
C LEU A 135 8.41 -5.37 17.41
N THR A 136 9.00 -4.19 17.20
CA THR A 136 9.04 -3.05 18.16
C THR A 136 7.82 -2.13 18.07
N VAL A 137 6.71 -2.62 17.53
CA VAL A 137 5.44 -1.88 17.42
C VAL A 137 4.81 -1.60 18.79
N ASP A 138 5.09 -2.43 19.79
CA ASP A 138 4.74 -2.20 21.21
C ASP A 138 6.01 -1.79 21.98
N PRO A 139 6.31 -0.47 22.06
CA PRO A 139 7.49 0.03 22.76
C PRO A 139 7.40 -0.09 24.28
N ALA A 140 6.18 -0.29 24.83
CA ALA A 140 5.95 -0.44 26.27
C ALA A 140 6.32 -1.85 26.81
N ALA A 141 6.51 -2.82 25.92
CA ALA A 141 7.02 -4.15 26.29
C ALA A 141 8.37 -4.07 27.02
N ALA A 142 8.65 -5.04 27.89
CA ALA A 142 9.81 -5.03 28.79
C ALA A 142 11.17 -4.86 28.08
N ASP A 143 11.29 -5.30 26.84
CA ASP A 143 12.48 -5.21 25.99
C ASP A 143 12.44 -4.04 24.99
N GLY A 144 11.36 -3.26 24.95
CA GLY A 144 11.11 -2.20 23.96
C GLY A 144 12.22 -1.13 23.95
N GLY A 145 12.66 -0.69 25.13
CA GLY A 145 13.75 0.29 25.26
C GLY A 145 15.09 -0.21 24.69
N LEU A 146 15.42 -1.49 24.91
CA LEU A 146 16.63 -2.11 24.34
C LEU A 146 16.56 -2.17 22.82
N ARG A 147 15.40 -2.52 22.27
CA ARG A 147 15.18 -2.60 20.83
C ARG A 147 15.28 -1.23 20.18
N ILE A 148 14.65 -0.19 20.74
CA ILE A 148 14.78 1.19 20.28
C ILE A 148 16.25 1.66 20.30
N ALA A 149 16.97 1.41 21.40
CA ALA A 149 18.38 1.76 21.52
C ALA A 149 19.25 1.05 20.47
N THR A 150 18.93 -0.20 20.14
CA THR A 150 19.62 -0.98 19.12
C THR A 150 19.40 -0.40 17.72
N LEU A 151 18.14 -0.07 17.37
CA LEU A 151 17.80 0.61 16.12
C LEU A 151 18.47 1.98 16.01
N GLY A 152 18.49 2.76 17.10
CA GLY A 152 19.16 4.06 17.17
C GLY A 152 20.68 3.96 16.95
N ARG A 153 21.33 2.89 17.43
CA ARG A 153 22.75 2.63 17.15
C ARG A 153 22.99 2.32 15.67
N ALA A 154 22.10 1.57 15.03
CA ALA A 154 22.22 1.19 13.62
C ALA A 154 22.14 2.38 12.65
N LEU A 155 21.56 3.53 13.06
CA LEU A 155 21.69 4.79 12.31
C LEU A 155 23.15 5.27 12.17
N ARG A 156 24.09 4.72 12.93
CA ARG A 156 25.52 5.05 12.87
C ARG A 156 26.35 3.97 12.19
N ASP A 157 25.71 2.98 11.56
CA ASP A 157 26.42 1.94 10.81
C ASP A 157 27.25 2.57 9.68
N VAL A 158 28.38 1.92 9.39
CA VAL A 158 29.29 2.35 8.32
C VAL A 158 28.60 2.27 6.96
N ASP A 159 27.73 1.29 6.76
CA ASP A 159 27.06 1.05 5.50
C ASP A 159 25.72 1.81 5.40
N PRO A 160 25.49 2.58 4.32
CA PRO A 160 24.24 3.30 4.10
C PRO A 160 23.00 2.40 4.10
N SER A 161 23.09 1.15 3.61
CA SER A 161 21.96 0.22 3.52
C SER A 161 21.42 -0.14 4.90
N VAL A 162 22.32 -0.33 5.88
CA VAL A 162 21.93 -0.59 7.28
C VAL A 162 21.31 0.66 7.90
N ARG A 163 21.84 1.85 7.59
CA ARG A 163 21.24 3.12 8.05
C ARG A 163 19.84 3.35 7.44
N CYS A 164 19.64 2.98 6.17
CA CYS A 164 18.34 2.98 5.50
C CYS A 164 17.34 2.06 6.24
N ALA A 165 17.74 0.81 6.52
CA ALA A 165 16.93 -0.13 7.28
C ALA A 165 16.58 0.42 8.67
N ALA A 166 17.55 1.02 9.36
CA ALA A 166 17.36 1.62 10.68
C ALA A 166 16.36 2.79 10.67
N ALA A 167 16.45 3.69 9.68
CA ALA A 167 15.50 4.80 9.52
C ALA A 167 14.05 4.30 9.33
N LEU A 168 13.86 3.28 8.49
CA LEU A 168 12.54 2.69 8.23
C LEU A 168 12.05 1.83 9.41
N ALA A 169 12.95 1.18 10.15
CA ALA A 169 12.61 0.48 11.38
C ALA A 169 12.11 1.46 12.46
N LEU A 170 12.82 2.58 12.65
CA LEU A 170 12.45 3.63 13.61
C LEU A 170 11.16 4.35 13.22
N PHE A 171 10.86 4.50 11.92
CA PHE A 171 9.53 4.94 11.45
C PHE A 171 8.40 4.08 12.06
N ARG A 172 8.50 2.75 11.94
CA ARG A 172 7.45 1.83 12.42
C ARG A 172 7.22 1.93 13.93
N VAL A 173 8.28 2.21 14.68
CA VAL A 173 8.20 2.43 16.14
C VAL A 173 7.67 3.82 16.46
N GLY A 174 8.18 4.86 15.78
CA GLY A 174 7.85 6.25 16.06
C GLY A 174 6.40 6.64 15.77
N THR A 175 5.72 5.91 14.88
CA THR A 175 4.29 6.12 14.62
C THR A 175 3.38 5.64 15.75
N ALA A 176 3.90 4.84 16.70
CA ALA A 176 3.17 4.51 17.91
C ALA A 176 3.20 5.71 18.89
N PRO A 177 2.10 6.03 19.60
CA PRO A 177 2.03 7.18 20.50
C PRO A 177 3.16 7.26 21.53
N GLU A 178 3.59 6.11 22.05
CA GLU A 178 4.65 5.99 23.06
C GLU A 178 6.06 5.95 22.45
N GLY A 179 6.17 5.67 21.14
CA GLY A 179 7.44 5.45 20.46
C GLY A 179 8.13 6.73 19.99
N ALA A 180 7.36 7.78 19.67
CA ALA A 180 7.87 9.03 19.10
C ALA A 180 9.03 9.65 19.91
N ALA A 181 8.83 9.81 21.23
CA ALA A 181 9.81 10.43 22.13
C ALA A 181 11.16 9.69 22.15
N GLY A 182 11.15 8.36 21.95
CA GLY A 182 12.36 7.53 21.94
C GLY A 182 13.14 7.56 20.64
N VAL A 183 12.52 7.95 19.52
CA VAL A 183 13.13 7.84 18.18
C VAL A 183 13.46 9.18 17.52
N VAL A 184 12.64 10.22 17.75
CA VAL A 184 12.74 11.52 17.06
C VAL A 184 14.11 12.17 17.21
N PRO A 185 14.71 12.27 18.41
CA PRO A 185 16.04 12.87 18.56
C PRO A 185 17.12 12.18 17.72
N SER A 186 17.11 10.84 17.67
CA SER A 186 18.10 10.06 16.93
C SER A 186 17.99 10.26 15.41
N LEU A 187 16.75 10.35 14.90
CA LEU A 187 16.49 10.63 13.48
C LEU A 187 16.95 12.04 13.10
N ILE A 188 16.60 13.06 13.89
CA ILE A 188 17.01 14.45 13.65
C ILE A 188 18.53 14.60 13.72
N ASP A 189 19.18 14.03 14.74
CA ASP A 189 20.63 14.10 14.88
C ASP A 189 21.34 13.42 13.71
N ARG A 190 20.81 12.29 13.22
CA ARG A 190 21.36 11.66 12.02
C ARG A 190 21.12 12.50 10.76
N LEU A 191 19.93 13.08 10.60
CA LEU A 191 19.61 13.94 9.45
C LEU A 191 20.56 15.11 9.30
N ARG A 192 21.03 15.71 10.41
CA ARG A 192 21.95 16.86 10.39
C ARG A 192 23.32 16.55 9.77
N ILE A 193 23.77 15.30 9.85
CA ILE A 193 25.13 14.90 9.43
C ILE A 193 25.14 13.89 8.28
N GLU A 194 23.98 13.37 7.87
CA GLU A 194 23.89 12.40 6.79
C GLU A 194 24.16 13.05 5.43
N MET A 195 25.04 12.46 4.63
CA MET A 195 25.36 12.95 3.29
C MET A 195 24.78 12.06 2.19
N ASP A 196 24.42 10.82 2.53
CA ASP A 196 23.87 9.87 1.57
C ASP A 196 22.39 10.17 1.28
N GLY A 197 22.08 10.51 0.02
CA GLY A 197 20.72 10.87 -0.39
C GLY A 197 19.67 9.78 -0.14
N GLU A 198 20.06 8.50 -0.27
CA GLU A 198 19.16 7.36 -0.03
C GLU A 198 18.80 7.22 1.45
N VAL A 199 19.77 7.46 2.33
CA VAL A 199 19.51 7.47 3.78
C VAL A 199 18.71 8.70 4.17
N ARG A 200 19.06 9.89 3.63
CA ARG A 200 18.39 11.16 3.95
C ARG A 200 16.89 11.09 3.69
N TRP A 201 16.47 10.66 2.49
CA TRP A 201 15.04 10.66 2.18
C TRP A 201 14.26 9.67 3.06
N ARG A 202 14.86 8.55 3.48
CA ARG A 202 14.23 7.57 4.40
C ARG A 202 14.08 8.13 5.81
N ILE A 203 15.05 8.92 6.29
CA ILE A 203 14.92 9.65 7.56
C ILE A 203 13.81 10.69 7.45
N VAL A 204 13.76 11.46 6.36
CA VAL A 204 12.72 12.48 6.12
C VAL A 204 11.34 11.84 5.99
N TYR A 205 11.25 10.69 5.30
CA TYR A 205 10.04 9.87 5.24
C TYR A 205 9.58 9.46 6.65
N ALA A 206 10.49 8.96 7.49
CA ALA A 206 10.18 8.58 8.87
C ALA A 206 9.64 9.77 9.67
N LEU A 207 10.35 10.91 9.64
CA LEU A 207 9.94 12.14 10.33
C LEU A 207 8.59 12.66 9.83
N SER A 208 8.31 12.60 8.52
CA SER A 208 7.04 13.07 7.92
C SER A 208 5.79 12.31 8.38
N ARG A 209 5.98 11.16 9.04
CA ARG A 209 4.91 10.29 9.52
C ARG A 209 4.76 10.30 11.04
N ILE A 210 5.70 10.92 11.76
CA ILE A 210 5.65 11.02 13.22
C ILE A 210 5.07 12.39 13.58
N ASP A 211 3.94 12.38 14.28
CA ASP A 211 3.22 13.58 14.70
C ASP A 211 3.89 14.22 15.92
N ASP A 212 4.98 14.95 15.70
CA ASP A 212 5.74 15.65 16.74
C ASP A 212 6.30 16.99 16.21
N ALA A 213 6.16 18.08 16.98
CA ALA A 213 6.53 19.41 16.50
C ALA A 213 8.04 19.59 16.20
N ALA A 214 8.93 18.78 16.80
CA ALA A 214 10.34 18.79 16.46
C ALA A 214 10.60 18.16 15.09
N THR A 215 9.79 17.20 14.66
CA THR A 215 9.88 16.62 13.31
C THR A 215 9.53 17.69 12.28
N THR A 216 8.42 18.42 12.45
CA THR A 216 8.01 19.49 11.53
C THR A 216 9.09 20.56 11.36
N ARG A 217 9.73 20.99 12.46
CA ARG A 217 10.84 21.96 12.39
C ARG A 217 12.03 21.42 11.61
N ALA A 218 12.42 20.16 11.86
CA ALA A 218 13.50 19.53 11.10
C ALA A 218 13.16 19.38 9.61
N LEU A 219 11.87 19.18 9.28
CA LEU A 219 11.40 19.12 7.89
C LEU A 219 11.47 20.50 7.20
N VAL A 220 11.21 21.60 7.92
CA VAL A 220 11.39 22.96 7.38
C VAL A 220 12.83 23.18 6.92
N ASP A 221 13.81 22.75 7.71
CA ASP A 221 15.24 22.94 7.42
C ASP A 221 15.70 22.24 6.12
N VAL A 222 15.04 21.12 5.75
CA VAL A 222 15.42 20.30 4.59
C VAL A 222 14.45 20.41 3.41
N ALA A 223 13.35 21.17 3.56
CA ALA A 223 12.27 21.25 2.57
C ALA A 223 12.75 21.72 1.20
N MET A 224 13.76 22.58 1.16
CA MET A 224 14.30 23.13 -0.08
C MET A 224 15.52 22.37 -0.62
N GLU A 225 15.87 21.21 -0.06
CA GLU A 225 16.95 20.39 -0.59
C GLU A 225 16.68 19.97 -2.06
N PRO A 226 17.75 19.81 -2.87
CA PRO A 226 17.61 19.45 -4.28
C PRO A 226 17.16 18.00 -4.49
N HIS A 227 17.30 17.12 -3.48
CA HIS A 227 16.92 15.71 -3.62
C HIS A 227 15.39 15.58 -3.73
N PRO A 228 14.85 15.00 -4.81
CA PRO A 228 13.42 15.05 -5.12
C PRO A 228 12.56 14.38 -4.05
N TRP A 229 13.02 13.27 -3.47
CA TRP A 229 12.29 12.55 -2.43
C TRP A 229 12.39 13.21 -1.05
N VAL A 230 13.50 13.91 -0.76
CA VAL A 230 13.59 14.69 0.48
C VAL A 230 12.56 15.81 0.42
N ARG A 231 12.56 16.56 -0.68
CA ARG A 231 11.59 17.64 -0.92
C ARG A 231 10.14 17.14 -0.89
N ALA A 232 9.84 16.01 -1.55
CA ALA A 232 8.49 15.45 -1.57
C ALA A 232 8.00 14.98 -0.20
N PHE A 233 8.82 14.25 0.56
CA PHE A 233 8.43 13.77 1.90
C PHE A 233 8.42 14.89 2.94
N ALA A 234 9.33 15.87 2.84
CA ALA A 234 9.27 17.07 3.67
C ALA A 234 7.96 17.82 3.44
N ALA A 235 7.62 18.12 2.18
CA ALA A 235 6.34 18.75 1.84
C ALA A 235 5.13 17.99 2.40
N ALA A 236 5.13 16.65 2.37
CA ALA A 236 4.04 15.83 2.91
C ALA A 236 3.94 15.87 4.45
N GLY A 237 5.06 16.03 5.16
CA GLY A 237 5.12 16.04 6.62
C GLY A 237 4.91 17.41 7.27
N LEU A 238 5.07 18.49 6.51
CA LEU A 238 5.01 19.87 7.00
C LEU A 238 3.64 20.31 7.56
N SER A 239 2.61 19.48 7.42
CA SER A 239 1.29 19.70 8.02
C SER A 239 1.00 18.83 9.26
N ARG A 240 1.99 18.10 9.81
CA ARG A 240 1.76 17.11 10.88
C ARG A 240 2.87 17.09 11.97
N PRO A 241 2.70 17.79 13.10
CA PRO A 241 1.69 18.82 13.30
C PRO A 241 2.05 20.06 12.49
N GLY A 242 1.05 20.84 12.06
CA GLY A 242 1.31 22.07 11.34
C GLY A 242 1.98 23.14 12.21
N ILE A 243 2.92 23.88 11.64
CA ILE A 243 3.51 25.09 12.26
C ILE A 243 3.53 26.24 11.25
N PRO A 244 3.43 27.52 11.66
CA PRO A 244 3.43 28.65 10.71
C PRO A 244 4.66 28.72 9.80
N GLU A 245 5.82 28.30 10.29
CA GLU A 245 7.10 28.28 9.55
C GLU A 245 7.05 27.35 8.32
N ALA A 246 6.15 26.36 8.31
CA ALA A 246 5.95 25.46 7.19
C ALA A 246 5.39 26.15 5.94
N VAL A 247 4.67 27.27 6.09
CA VAL A 247 3.92 27.91 5.00
C VAL A 247 4.84 28.41 3.89
N ALA A 248 5.94 29.09 4.23
CA ALA A 248 6.81 29.69 3.22
C ALA A 248 7.51 28.64 2.33
N PRO A 249 8.15 27.59 2.86
CA PRO A 249 8.72 26.52 2.03
C PRO A 249 7.68 25.81 1.17
N LEU A 250 6.46 25.58 1.68
CA LEU A 250 5.41 24.92 0.91
C LEU A 250 4.94 25.77 -0.29
N ILE A 251 4.79 27.09 -0.10
CA ILE A 251 4.47 28.01 -1.20
C ILE A 251 5.59 28.01 -2.24
N GLU A 252 6.85 28.00 -1.80
CA GLU A 252 8.00 27.96 -2.69
C GLU A 252 8.04 26.66 -3.51
N ILE A 253 7.90 25.50 -2.86
CA ILE A 253 7.84 24.19 -3.54
C ILE A 253 6.71 24.17 -4.56
N LEU A 254 5.49 24.60 -4.18
CA LEU A 254 4.33 24.63 -5.08
C LEU A 254 4.57 25.53 -6.32
N GLY A 255 5.30 26.63 -6.15
CA GLY A 255 5.59 27.59 -7.20
C GLY A 255 6.77 27.25 -8.10
N ASP A 256 7.66 26.36 -7.65
CA ASP A 256 8.92 26.03 -8.31
C ASP A 256 8.73 25.05 -9.49
N PRO A 257 8.97 25.48 -10.75
CA PRO A 257 8.81 24.60 -11.91
C PRO A 257 9.83 23.45 -11.96
N ASP A 258 10.97 23.58 -11.27
CA ASP A 258 12.01 22.54 -11.21
C ASP A 258 11.69 21.48 -10.13
N SER A 259 10.73 21.77 -9.24
CA SER A 259 10.23 20.79 -8.28
C SER A 259 9.44 19.68 -8.97
N HIS A 260 9.83 18.43 -8.68
CA HIS A 260 9.08 17.26 -9.14
C HIS A 260 7.60 17.39 -8.75
N TRP A 261 6.70 16.98 -9.64
CA TRP A 261 5.27 17.22 -9.48
C TRP A 261 4.70 16.63 -8.18
N THR A 262 5.24 15.52 -7.69
CA THR A 262 4.84 14.91 -6.42
C THR A 262 5.13 15.80 -5.21
N ALA A 263 6.25 16.53 -5.22
CA ALA A 263 6.54 17.51 -4.18
C ALA A 263 5.55 18.68 -4.23
N ARG A 264 5.20 19.14 -5.43
CA ARG A 264 4.18 20.18 -5.63
C ARG A 264 2.78 19.74 -5.21
N ALA A 265 2.39 18.49 -5.53
CA ALA A 265 1.13 17.90 -5.11
C ALA A 265 1.06 17.77 -3.58
N ASN A 266 2.14 17.29 -2.94
CA ASN A 266 2.24 17.23 -1.48
C ASN A 266 2.19 18.64 -0.87
N ALA A 267 2.84 19.62 -1.49
CA ALA A 267 2.82 20.99 -1.01
C ALA A 267 1.42 21.61 -1.07
N ALA A 268 0.69 21.41 -2.18
CA ALA A 268 -0.71 21.83 -2.31
C ALA A 268 -1.58 21.17 -1.23
N GLN A 269 -1.44 19.86 -0.99
CA GLN A 269 -2.19 19.15 0.04
C GLN A 269 -1.86 19.63 1.46
N SER A 270 -0.59 19.89 1.76
CA SER A 270 -0.18 20.39 3.07
C SER A 270 -0.61 21.83 3.32
N LEU A 271 -0.52 22.72 2.32
CA LEU A 271 -1.06 24.08 2.39
C LEU A 271 -2.56 24.09 2.63
N ARG A 272 -3.28 23.22 1.92
CA ARG A 272 -4.72 23.00 2.10
C ARG A 272 -5.04 22.65 3.55
N ARG A 273 -4.34 21.68 4.14
CA ARG A 273 -4.52 21.28 5.56
C ARG A 273 -4.18 22.41 6.54
N LEU A 274 -3.01 23.05 6.39
CA LEU A 274 -2.62 24.18 7.24
C LEU A 274 -3.66 25.31 7.21
N ARG A 275 -4.20 25.63 6.02
CA ARG A 275 -5.27 26.61 5.88
C ARG A 275 -6.55 26.15 6.56
N ALA A 276 -6.97 24.89 6.40
CA ALA A 276 -8.15 24.35 7.07
C ALA A 276 -8.02 24.45 8.61
N ASP A 277 -6.84 24.13 9.14
CA ASP A 277 -6.53 24.16 10.58
C ASP A 277 -6.28 25.59 11.12
N GLY A 278 -6.28 26.61 10.26
CA GLY A 278 -6.01 28.00 10.64
C GLY A 278 -4.56 28.28 11.04
N ILE A 279 -3.62 27.47 10.54
CA ILE A 279 -2.19 27.58 10.84
C ILE A 279 -1.51 28.47 9.78
N GLY A 280 -0.88 29.55 10.23
CA GLY A 280 -0.23 30.54 9.37
C GLY A 280 -1.20 31.57 8.78
N ASP A 281 -0.75 32.31 7.77
CA ASP A 281 -1.56 33.34 7.10
C ASP A 281 -2.46 32.70 6.04
N ARG A 282 -3.75 32.57 6.38
CA ARG A 282 -4.78 31.95 5.54
C ARG A 282 -4.93 32.65 4.18
N SER A 283 -4.85 33.97 4.14
CA SER A 283 -4.98 34.75 2.91
C SER A 283 -3.78 34.52 2.01
N ARG A 284 -2.57 34.53 2.58
CA ARG A 284 -1.34 34.24 1.84
C ARG A 284 -1.34 32.83 1.24
N ILE A 285 -1.83 31.84 2.01
CA ILE A 285 -1.94 30.46 1.51
C ILE A 285 -2.95 30.39 0.36
N LEU A 286 -4.13 31.02 0.52
CA LEU A 286 -5.14 31.07 -0.52
C LEU A 286 -4.63 31.73 -1.80
N ASP A 287 -3.97 32.88 -1.68
CA ASP A 287 -3.39 33.61 -2.82
C ASP A 287 -2.37 32.75 -3.58
N ALA A 288 -1.52 32.02 -2.86
CA ALA A 288 -0.55 31.11 -3.47
C ALA A 288 -1.24 29.96 -4.24
N LEU A 289 -2.29 29.36 -3.67
CA LEU A 289 -3.07 28.29 -4.30
C LEU A 289 -3.84 28.81 -5.53
N LEU A 290 -4.57 29.93 -5.39
CA LEU A 290 -5.28 30.59 -6.49
C LEU A 290 -4.33 30.97 -7.63
N GLY A 291 -3.14 31.46 -7.29
CA GLY A 291 -2.10 31.79 -8.25
C GLY A 291 -1.60 30.61 -9.08
N ARG A 292 -1.95 29.36 -8.73
CA ARG A 292 -1.63 28.15 -9.52
C ARG A 292 -2.72 27.70 -10.48
N LEU A 293 -3.98 28.06 -10.26
CA LEU A 293 -5.12 27.56 -11.06
C LEU A 293 -4.96 27.74 -12.58
N HIS A 294 -4.28 28.80 -13.03
CA HIS A 294 -4.12 29.12 -14.45
C HIS A 294 -2.77 28.71 -15.06
N VAL A 295 -1.76 28.45 -14.22
CA VAL A 295 -0.39 28.20 -14.67
C VAL A 295 0.07 26.78 -14.44
N GLU A 296 -0.48 26.09 -13.45
CA GLU A 296 -0.18 24.68 -13.22
C GLU A 296 -0.70 23.85 -14.40
N ARG A 297 0.13 22.88 -14.82
CA ARG A 297 -0.17 22.01 -15.97
C ARG A 297 -0.32 20.55 -15.57
N HIS A 298 0.17 20.16 -14.39
CA HIS A 298 0.07 18.79 -13.93
C HIS A 298 -1.31 18.54 -13.32
N PRO A 299 -2.13 17.61 -13.86
CA PRO A 299 -3.50 17.41 -13.40
C PRO A 299 -3.58 17.00 -11.93
N LEU A 300 -2.65 16.15 -11.47
CA LEU A 300 -2.61 15.71 -10.07
C LEU A 300 -2.16 16.80 -9.07
N VAL A 301 -1.47 17.85 -9.54
CA VAL A 301 -1.15 19.02 -8.69
C VAL A 301 -2.37 19.95 -8.67
N LEU A 302 -2.98 20.20 -9.84
CA LEU A 302 -4.22 20.98 -9.95
C LEU A 302 -5.35 20.40 -9.10
N GLN A 303 -5.46 19.08 -9.02
CA GLN A 303 -6.45 18.43 -8.16
C GLN A 303 -6.38 18.96 -6.72
N GLY A 304 -5.19 18.96 -6.10
CA GLY A 304 -5.01 19.45 -4.73
C GLY A 304 -5.28 20.95 -4.59
N VAL A 305 -4.93 21.74 -5.61
CA VAL A 305 -5.23 23.18 -5.65
C VAL A 305 -6.73 23.44 -5.73
N ILE A 306 -7.46 22.75 -6.61
CA ILE A 306 -8.91 22.90 -6.78
C ILE A 306 -9.64 22.43 -5.52
N GLU A 307 -9.27 21.27 -4.97
CA GLU A 307 -9.90 20.74 -3.76
C GLU A 307 -9.74 21.71 -2.56
N SER A 308 -8.64 22.46 -2.51
CA SER A 308 -8.38 23.42 -1.43
C SER A 308 -9.37 24.59 -1.36
N LEU A 309 -10.05 24.91 -2.47
CA LEU A 309 -11.06 25.98 -2.52
C LEU A 309 -12.30 25.65 -1.68
N GLY A 310 -12.59 24.36 -1.52
CA GLY A 310 -13.71 23.87 -0.72
C GLY A 310 -13.44 23.88 0.79
N ASP A 311 -12.18 23.97 1.21
CA ASP A 311 -11.85 23.77 2.63
C ASP A 311 -12.06 25.06 3.44
N ALA A 312 -12.92 24.98 4.47
CA ALA A 312 -13.07 25.97 5.54
C ALA A 312 -12.92 27.43 5.07
N PRO A 313 -13.81 27.98 4.22
CA PRO A 313 -13.75 29.40 3.86
C PRO A 313 -13.80 30.29 5.11
N ALA A 314 -13.02 31.38 5.15
CA ALA A 314 -12.96 32.27 6.32
C ALA A 314 -14.18 33.22 6.41
N SER A 315 -14.98 33.31 5.35
CA SER A 315 -16.21 34.11 5.30
C SER A 315 -17.18 33.61 4.23
N ASP A 316 -18.45 33.99 4.33
CA ASP A 316 -19.45 33.71 3.29
C ASP A 316 -19.07 34.32 1.92
N ALA A 317 -18.38 35.46 1.93
CA ALA A 317 -17.89 36.08 0.70
C ALA A 317 -16.81 35.21 0.02
N GLU A 318 -15.89 34.65 0.80
CA GLU A 318 -14.88 33.71 0.30
C GLU A 318 -15.52 32.41 -0.18
N ALA A 319 -16.48 31.87 0.58
CA ALA A 319 -17.24 30.67 0.18
C ALA A 319 -17.96 30.88 -1.15
N LYS A 320 -18.57 32.05 -1.35
CA LYS A 320 -19.23 32.41 -2.61
C LYS A 320 -18.24 32.52 -3.76
N ILE A 321 -17.10 33.19 -3.57
CA ILE A 321 -16.05 33.29 -4.60
C ILE A 321 -15.53 31.90 -4.98
N ALA A 322 -15.27 31.06 -3.99
CA ALA A 322 -14.85 29.68 -4.22
C ALA A 322 -15.90 28.89 -5.02
N SER A 323 -17.18 28.96 -4.63
CA SER A 323 -18.28 28.33 -5.36
C SER A 323 -18.36 28.83 -6.81
N ASP A 324 -18.26 30.14 -7.06
CA ASP A 324 -18.26 30.72 -8.41
C ASP A 324 -17.08 30.21 -9.26
N ILE A 325 -15.87 30.11 -8.69
CA ILE A 325 -14.68 29.57 -9.37
C ILE A 325 -14.87 28.08 -9.70
N LEU A 326 -15.34 27.30 -8.74
CA LEU A 326 -15.53 25.85 -8.89
C LEU A 326 -16.56 25.53 -9.98
N GLU A 327 -17.67 26.26 -10.01
CA GLU A 327 -18.67 26.09 -11.06
C GLU A 327 -18.16 26.52 -12.43
N ALA A 328 -17.40 27.61 -12.52
CA ALA A 328 -16.76 28.02 -13.77
C ALA A 328 -15.76 26.94 -14.28
N LEU A 329 -15.08 26.22 -13.38
CA LEU A 329 -14.21 25.10 -13.75
C LEU A 329 -14.98 23.92 -14.32
N LEU A 330 -16.20 23.65 -13.83
CA LEU A 330 -17.07 22.59 -14.38
C LEU A 330 -17.53 22.93 -15.81
N GLU A 331 -17.70 24.21 -16.12
CA GLU A 331 -18.12 24.67 -17.46
C GLU A 331 -16.92 24.89 -18.41
N LYS A 332 -15.69 24.94 -17.89
CA LYS A 332 -14.47 25.20 -18.65
C LYS A 332 -14.29 24.19 -19.80
N PRO A 333 -14.22 24.65 -21.06
CA PRO A 333 -13.89 23.79 -22.18
C PRO A 333 -12.53 23.12 -22.01
N GLY A 334 -12.47 21.81 -22.23
CA GLY A 334 -11.23 21.03 -22.11
C GLY A 334 -10.78 20.74 -20.67
N ALA A 335 -11.59 21.03 -19.65
CA ALA A 335 -11.32 20.56 -18.28
C ALA A 335 -11.26 19.02 -18.24
N THR A 336 -10.20 18.48 -17.63
CA THR A 336 -10.01 17.02 -17.53
C THR A 336 -10.99 16.40 -16.54
N PRO A 337 -11.24 15.08 -16.60
CA PRO A 337 -12.06 14.39 -15.60
C PRO A 337 -11.56 14.63 -14.16
N THR A 338 -10.24 14.62 -13.95
CA THR A 338 -9.63 14.93 -12.65
C THR A 338 -9.99 16.33 -12.17
N GLU A 339 -9.90 17.36 -13.04
CA GLU A 339 -10.29 18.73 -12.70
C GLU A 339 -11.78 18.82 -12.31
N ARG A 340 -12.66 18.15 -13.07
CA ARG A 340 -14.12 18.15 -12.81
C ARG A 340 -14.46 17.46 -11.50
N CYS A 341 -13.92 16.27 -11.25
CA CYS A 341 -14.13 15.54 -10.00
C CYS A 341 -13.58 16.33 -8.79
N ALA A 342 -12.41 16.96 -8.91
CA ALA A 342 -11.85 17.82 -7.88
C ALA A 342 -12.78 18.99 -7.55
N ALA A 343 -13.34 19.64 -8.57
CA ALA A 343 -14.26 20.76 -8.40
C ALA A 343 -15.58 20.32 -7.71
N LEU A 344 -16.14 19.19 -8.12
CA LEU A 344 -17.32 18.61 -7.47
C LEU A 344 -17.06 18.29 -5.99
N ARG A 345 -15.93 17.66 -5.66
CA ARG A 345 -15.56 17.38 -4.26
C ARG A 345 -15.39 18.67 -3.45
N ALA A 346 -14.79 19.71 -4.01
CA ALA A 346 -14.63 20.99 -3.34
C ALA A 346 -15.96 21.71 -3.08
N LEU A 347 -16.94 21.60 -3.97
CA LEU A 347 -18.28 22.17 -3.75
C LEU A 347 -18.95 21.64 -2.47
N GLY A 348 -18.61 20.40 -2.05
CA GLY A 348 -19.07 19.82 -0.79
C GLY A 348 -18.60 20.55 0.48
N GLY A 349 -17.56 21.37 0.39
CA GLY A 349 -17.06 22.20 1.50
C GLY A 349 -17.53 23.66 1.47
N VAL A 350 -18.20 24.08 0.39
CA VAL A 350 -18.83 25.40 0.25
C VAL A 350 -20.35 25.24 0.00
N PRO A 351 -21.08 24.72 0.99
CA PRO A 351 -22.49 24.41 0.83
C PRO A 351 -23.34 25.67 0.58
N GLY A 352 -24.25 25.57 -0.38
CA GLY A 352 -25.24 26.59 -0.70
C GLY A 352 -26.27 26.05 -1.68
N PRO A 353 -27.43 26.71 -1.86
CA PRO A 353 -28.50 26.21 -2.73
C PRO A 353 -28.02 25.94 -4.18
N ARG A 354 -27.12 26.79 -4.67
CA ARG A 354 -26.49 26.65 -6.00
C ARG A 354 -25.56 25.45 -6.06
N SER A 355 -24.62 25.31 -5.12
CA SER A 355 -23.73 24.14 -5.02
C SER A 355 -24.51 22.83 -4.94
N VAL A 356 -25.55 22.76 -4.09
CA VAL A 356 -26.40 21.57 -3.96
C VAL A 356 -27.14 21.25 -5.26
N ALA A 357 -27.67 22.26 -5.95
CA ALA A 357 -28.29 22.07 -7.26
C ALA A 357 -27.29 21.58 -8.31
N THR A 358 -26.09 22.17 -8.36
CA THR A 358 -25.00 21.77 -9.26
C THR A 358 -24.60 20.31 -9.01
N LEU A 359 -24.39 19.92 -7.76
CA LEU A 359 -24.06 18.54 -7.39
C LEU A 359 -25.20 17.58 -7.74
N SER A 360 -26.44 17.95 -7.46
CA SER A 360 -27.63 17.13 -7.79
C SER A 360 -27.74 16.89 -9.31
N ASN A 361 -27.45 17.91 -10.13
CA ASN A 361 -27.43 17.77 -11.58
C ASN A 361 -26.35 16.79 -12.09
N HIS A 362 -25.27 16.61 -11.32
CA HIS A 362 -24.20 15.66 -11.65
C HIS A 362 -24.48 14.22 -11.22
N LEU A 363 -25.61 13.96 -10.56
CA LEU A 363 -26.06 12.58 -10.25
C LEU A 363 -26.68 11.87 -11.46
N ALA A 364 -27.04 12.63 -12.49
CA ALA A 364 -27.79 12.14 -13.65
C ALA A 364 -27.05 10.99 -14.39
N PRO A 365 -27.76 10.00 -14.94
CA PRO A 365 -27.16 8.83 -15.57
C PRO A 365 -26.30 9.11 -16.82
N ASP A 366 -26.48 10.28 -17.46
CA ASP A 366 -25.71 10.71 -18.63
C ASP A 366 -24.32 11.27 -18.27
N ARG A 367 -24.04 11.47 -16.98
CA ARG A 367 -22.75 11.95 -16.48
C ARG A 367 -21.75 10.82 -16.37
N SER A 368 -20.47 11.16 -16.42
CA SER A 368 -19.40 10.19 -16.23
C SER A 368 -19.50 9.54 -14.85
N LEU A 369 -19.21 8.24 -14.75
CA LEU A 369 -19.27 7.49 -13.48
C LEU A 369 -18.50 8.21 -12.35
N TRP A 370 -17.32 8.74 -12.67
CA TRP A 370 -16.45 9.43 -11.72
C TRP A 370 -17.00 10.78 -11.24
N GLU A 371 -17.68 11.53 -12.10
CA GLU A 371 -18.38 12.77 -11.70
C GLU A 371 -19.56 12.44 -10.80
N ARG A 372 -20.32 11.39 -11.12
CA ARG A 372 -21.45 10.93 -10.29
C ARG A 372 -20.98 10.57 -8.88
N VAL A 373 -19.93 9.75 -8.77
CA VAL A 373 -19.33 9.37 -7.47
C VAL A 373 -18.83 10.59 -6.71
N ALA A 374 -18.08 11.50 -7.36
CA ALA A 374 -17.59 12.72 -6.72
C ALA A 374 -18.72 13.63 -6.22
N ALA A 375 -19.84 13.70 -6.94
CA ALA A 375 -21.02 14.45 -6.53
C ALA A 375 -21.74 13.82 -5.33
N ILE A 376 -21.84 12.48 -5.28
CA ILE A 376 -22.41 11.74 -4.14
C ILE A 376 -21.57 11.98 -2.89
N GLU A 377 -20.24 11.81 -2.97
CA GLU A 377 -19.31 12.08 -1.87
C GLU A 377 -19.45 13.52 -1.33
N ALA A 378 -19.54 14.50 -2.25
CA ALA A 378 -19.68 15.90 -1.90
C ALA A 378 -21.00 16.21 -1.19
N LEU A 379 -22.13 15.69 -1.70
CA LEU A 379 -23.43 15.80 -1.05
C LEU A 379 -23.43 15.10 0.32
N GLY A 380 -22.70 13.98 0.43
CA GLY A 380 -22.59 13.24 1.68
C GLY A 380 -21.92 14.06 2.78
N ARG A 381 -20.84 14.75 2.43
CA ARG A 381 -20.18 15.70 3.33
C ARG A 381 -21.09 16.84 3.77
N ILE A 382 -21.88 17.41 2.84
CA ILE A 382 -22.85 18.46 3.15
C ILE A 382 -23.89 17.93 4.14
N GLY A 383 -24.45 16.75 3.87
CA GLY A 383 -25.47 16.13 4.71
C GLY A 383 -24.98 15.79 6.11
N ALA A 384 -23.76 15.25 6.22
CA ALA A 384 -23.13 14.95 7.50
C ALA A 384 -22.88 16.21 8.36
N ALA A 385 -22.63 17.36 7.73
CA ALA A 385 -22.40 18.64 8.41
C ALA A 385 -23.68 19.41 8.74
N SER A 386 -24.80 19.12 8.05
CA SER A 386 -26.08 19.81 8.26
C SER A 386 -26.90 19.13 9.35
N GLU A 387 -27.36 19.90 10.35
CA GLU A 387 -28.44 19.46 11.25
C GLU A 387 -29.77 19.45 10.46
N GLY A 388 -29.97 18.41 9.64
CA GLY A 388 -31.29 18.07 9.10
C GLY A 388 -31.69 18.67 7.75
N ASP A 389 -30.82 18.62 6.71
CA ASP A 389 -31.34 18.72 5.34
C ASP A 389 -32.10 17.43 4.97
N ALA A 390 -33.38 17.38 5.37
CA ALA A 390 -34.29 16.25 5.13
C ALA A 390 -34.38 15.86 3.65
N GLY A 391 -34.04 16.77 2.72
CA GLY A 391 -34.10 16.51 1.29
C GLY A 391 -32.98 15.64 0.73
N LEU A 392 -31.85 15.48 1.43
CA LEU A 392 -30.71 14.73 0.87
C LEU A 392 -30.99 13.23 0.78
N LEU A 393 -31.67 12.67 1.77
CA LEU A 393 -32.07 11.27 1.76
C LEU A 393 -32.95 10.95 0.55
N GLU A 394 -33.93 11.81 0.27
CA GLU A 394 -34.85 11.70 -0.88
C GLU A 394 -34.12 11.74 -2.23
N ARG A 395 -32.99 12.44 -2.32
CA ARG A 395 -32.14 12.50 -3.52
C ARG A 395 -31.32 11.23 -3.72
N TRP A 396 -31.00 10.50 -2.66
CA TRP A 396 -30.18 9.30 -2.72
C TRP A 396 -30.97 8.00 -2.85
N ILE A 397 -32.24 7.97 -2.42
CA ILE A 397 -33.10 6.80 -2.59
C ILE A 397 -33.05 6.28 -4.04
N PRO A 398 -33.19 7.11 -5.10
CA PRO A 398 -33.08 6.62 -6.48
C PRO A 398 -31.71 6.02 -6.83
N LEU A 399 -30.62 6.45 -6.17
CA LEU A 399 -29.27 5.95 -6.42
C LEU A 399 -29.04 4.56 -5.82
N LEU A 400 -29.87 4.13 -4.85
CA LEU A 400 -29.82 2.79 -4.28
C LEU A 400 -30.30 1.72 -5.28
N ASP A 401 -30.94 2.12 -6.37
CA ASP A 401 -31.39 1.24 -7.45
C ASP A 401 -30.57 1.47 -8.75
N ASP A 402 -29.44 2.18 -8.69
CA ASP A 402 -28.63 2.48 -9.87
C ASP A 402 -28.04 1.21 -10.51
N GLU A 403 -27.89 1.20 -11.84
CA GLU A 403 -27.26 0.08 -12.55
C GLU A 403 -25.81 -0.15 -12.11
N SER A 404 -25.08 0.92 -11.77
CA SER A 404 -23.70 0.85 -11.31
C SER A 404 -23.61 0.48 -9.83
N ALA A 405 -22.97 -0.65 -9.54
CA ALA A 405 -22.67 -1.08 -8.16
C ALA A 405 -21.82 -0.05 -7.41
N LEU A 406 -20.89 0.64 -8.09
CA LEU A 406 -20.09 1.70 -7.48
C LEU A 406 -20.97 2.87 -7.00
N VAL A 407 -21.93 3.29 -7.82
CA VAL A 407 -22.88 4.36 -7.46
C VAL A 407 -23.72 3.95 -6.26
N ARG A 408 -24.27 2.74 -6.27
CA ARG A 408 -25.04 2.20 -5.14
C ARG A 408 -24.19 2.14 -3.86
N ALA A 409 -22.96 1.63 -3.95
CA ALA A 409 -22.04 1.52 -2.81
C ALA A 409 -21.69 2.91 -2.23
N THR A 410 -21.30 3.87 -3.07
CA THR A 410 -21.00 5.24 -2.62
C THR A 410 -22.23 5.93 -2.00
N ALA A 411 -23.44 5.68 -2.54
CA ALA A 411 -24.67 6.18 -1.96
C ALA A 411 -24.93 5.57 -0.57
N VAL A 412 -24.77 4.26 -0.40
CA VAL A 412 -24.89 3.56 0.90
C VAL A 412 -23.90 4.11 1.93
N GLU A 413 -22.64 4.32 1.53
CA GLU A 413 -21.64 4.92 2.42
C GLU A 413 -22.05 6.32 2.88
N SER A 414 -22.51 7.15 1.94
CA SER A 414 -22.93 8.53 2.21
C SER A 414 -24.19 8.58 3.08
N ILE A 415 -25.18 7.71 2.81
CA ILE A 415 -26.36 7.52 3.65
C ILE A 415 -25.96 7.18 5.09
N GLY A 416 -25.03 6.25 5.27
CA GLY A 416 -24.57 5.84 6.60
C GLY A 416 -23.96 6.96 7.44
N GLN A 417 -23.49 8.05 6.81
CA GLN A 417 -22.88 9.20 7.49
C GLN A 417 -23.89 10.30 7.88
N LEU A 418 -25.15 10.22 7.44
CA LEU A 418 -26.15 11.23 7.77
C LEU A 418 -26.47 11.23 9.27
N PRO A 419 -26.88 12.36 9.87
CA PRO A 419 -27.26 12.43 11.28
C PRO A 419 -28.73 12.04 11.54
N THR A 420 -29.30 11.08 10.80
CA THR A 420 -30.71 10.65 10.92
C THR A 420 -30.86 9.15 11.21
N GLU A 421 -31.73 8.73 12.13
CA GLU A 421 -31.89 7.30 12.45
C GLU A 421 -32.48 6.48 11.30
N GLU A 422 -33.34 7.09 10.47
CA GLU A 422 -33.96 6.46 9.29
C GLU A 422 -32.91 5.93 8.29
N ARG A 423 -31.71 6.54 8.26
CA ARG A 423 -30.62 6.12 7.37
C ARG A 423 -30.30 4.63 7.49
N TRP A 424 -30.43 4.08 8.70
CA TRP A 424 -30.06 2.70 8.98
C TRP A 424 -31.00 1.70 8.32
N ASP A 425 -32.22 2.07 7.99
CA ASP A 425 -33.13 1.18 7.27
C ASP A 425 -32.64 0.94 5.84
N TYR A 426 -32.13 1.98 5.19
CA TYR A 426 -31.52 1.89 3.85
C TYR A 426 -30.18 1.16 3.88
N VAL A 427 -29.32 1.43 4.86
CA VAL A 427 -28.04 0.70 5.00
C VAL A 427 -28.28 -0.78 5.29
N ARG A 428 -29.26 -1.12 6.14
CA ARG A 428 -29.63 -2.53 6.39
C ARG A 428 -30.28 -3.20 5.17
N ALA A 429 -31.01 -2.47 4.34
CA ALA A 429 -31.55 -2.99 3.09
C ALA A 429 -30.43 -3.33 2.10
N ALA A 430 -29.37 -2.52 2.04
CA ALA A 430 -28.21 -2.75 1.18
C ALA A 430 -27.42 -4.03 1.52
N LEU A 431 -27.59 -4.61 2.71
CA LEU A 431 -27.05 -5.95 3.05
C LEU A 431 -27.64 -7.06 2.17
N ASP A 432 -28.79 -6.82 1.54
CA ASP A 432 -29.49 -7.73 0.65
C ASP A 432 -29.18 -7.47 -0.85
N ASP A 433 -28.32 -6.48 -1.19
CA ASP A 433 -27.95 -6.14 -2.58
C ASP A 433 -27.34 -7.34 -3.33
N ALA A 434 -27.59 -7.42 -4.63
CA ALA A 434 -27.04 -8.45 -5.49
C ALA A 434 -25.51 -8.38 -5.59
N ASP A 435 -24.95 -7.17 -5.59
CA ASP A 435 -23.53 -6.92 -5.70
C ASP A 435 -22.84 -6.93 -4.32
N PHE A 436 -21.75 -7.68 -4.22
CA PHE A 436 -21.03 -7.84 -2.97
C PHE A 436 -20.31 -6.57 -2.51
N ALA A 437 -19.88 -5.68 -3.41
CA ALA A 437 -19.25 -4.42 -3.05
C ALA A 437 -20.22 -3.54 -2.24
N VAL A 438 -21.48 -3.48 -2.68
CA VAL A 438 -22.55 -2.76 -1.98
C VAL A 438 -22.80 -3.38 -0.60
N ARG A 439 -22.87 -4.71 -0.51
CA ARG A 439 -23.02 -5.41 0.78
C ARG A 439 -21.83 -5.13 1.71
N THR A 440 -20.60 -5.17 1.21
CA THR A 440 -19.39 -4.89 1.99
C THR A 440 -19.42 -3.47 2.55
N THR A 441 -19.78 -2.48 1.72
CA THR A 441 -19.92 -1.09 2.15
C THR A 441 -21.01 -0.92 3.22
N ALA A 442 -22.14 -1.61 3.08
CA ALA A 442 -23.19 -1.62 4.09
C ALA A 442 -22.71 -2.22 5.43
N VAL A 443 -21.98 -3.34 5.40
CA VAL A 443 -21.37 -3.93 6.60
C VAL A 443 -20.40 -2.96 7.25
N ALA A 444 -19.51 -2.32 6.48
CA ALA A 444 -18.54 -1.36 7.00
C ALA A 444 -19.23 -0.15 7.67
N ALA A 445 -20.30 0.37 7.07
CA ALA A 445 -21.08 1.47 7.64
C ALA A 445 -21.75 1.09 8.96
N LEU A 446 -22.37 -0.10 9.04
CA LEU A 446 -22.99 -0.61 10.27
C LEU A 446 -21.95 -0.90 11.37
N ALA A 447 -20.80 -1.48 10.99
CA ALA A 447 -19.73 -1.83 11.92
C ALA A 447 -19.06 -0.61 12.56
N ARG A 448 -19.02 0.52 11.84
CA ARG A 448 -18.43 1.78 12.32
C ARG A 448 -19.25 2.37 13.48
N ASP A 449 -20.57 2.49 13.30
CA ASP A 449 -21.42 3.23 14.24
C ASP A 449 -22.21 2.29 15.19
N LYS A 450 -22.27 1.00 14.87
CA LYS A 450 -22.92 -0.07 15.66
C LYS A 450 -24.33 0.31 16.17
N PRO A 451 -25.25 0.76 15.30
CA PRO A 451 -26.62 1.08 15.71
C PRO A 451 -27.33 -0.14 16.33
N THR A 452 -28.48 0.08 16.98
CA THR A 452 -29.27 -1.03 17.52
C THR A 452 -29.56 -2.07 16.44
N GLY A 453 -29.26 -3.34 16.74
CA GLY A 453 -29.41 -4.45 15.79
C GLY A 453 -28.42 -4.44 14.62
N TRP A 454 -27.29 -3.72 14.70
CA TRP A 454 -26.32 -3.64 13.59
C TRP A 454 -25.78 -5.00 13.12
N ALA A 455 -25.67 -5.96 14.06
CA ALA A 455 -25.19 -7.31 13.78
C ALA A 455 -26.32 -8.24 13.29
N GLU A 456 -27.58 -7.77 13.31
CA GLU A 456 -28.70 -8.48 12.73
C GLU A 456 -28.47 -8.65 11.22
N LYS A 457 -28.83 -9.81 10.67
CA LYS A 457 -28.56 -10.22 9.28
C LYS A 457 -27.11 -10.48 8.87
N LEU A 458 -26.06 -10.06 9.61
CA LEU A 458 -24.67 -10.28 9.17
C LEU A 458 -24.35 -11.74 8.86
N ARG A 459 -24.91 -12.69 9.62
CA ARG A 459 -24.81 -14.13 9.31
C ARG A 459 -25.40 -14.48 7.94
N ALA A 460 -26.61 -14.00 7.64
CA ALA A 460 -27.26 -14.24 6.36
C ALA A 460 -26.51 -13.55 5.21
N THR A 461 -25.94 -12.36 5.44
CA THR A 461 -25.07 -11.65 4.49
C THR A 461 -23.78 -12.40 4.22
N TYR A 462 -23.18 -13.01 5.26
CA TYR A 462 -22.01 -13.88 5.12
C TYR A 462 -22.34 -15.10 4.25
N GLU A 463 -23.43 -15.80 4.56
CA GLU A 463 -23.87 -16.99 3.81
C GLU A 463 -24.22 -16.63 2.35
N ARG A 464 -24.88 -15.49 2.12
CA ARG A 464 -25.16 -14.96 0.79
C ARG A 464 -23.89 -14.62 0.01
N SER A 465 -22.85 -14.20 0.72
CA SER A 465 -21.54 -13.90 0.15
C SER A 465 -20.63 -15.13 0.17
N GLY A 466 -21.18 -16.34 0.08
CA GLY A 466 -20.43 -17.59 0.16
C GLY A 466 -19.64 -17.96 -1.10
N ALA A 467 -19.86 -17.28 -2.23
CA ALA A 467 -19.05 -17.47 -3.43
C ALA A 467 -17.59 -17.07 -3.15
N PHE A 468 -16.65 -17.71 -3.84
CA PHE A 468 -15.22 -17.59 -3.55
C PHE A 468 -14.75 -16.13 -3.65
N GLU A 469 -15.16 -15.46 -4.71
CA GLU A 469 -14.84 -14.08 -5.08
C GLU A 469 -15.46 -13.01 -4.17
N TYR A 470 -16.38 -13.34 -3.26
CA TYR A 470 -17.06 -12.37 -2.37
C TYR A 470 -16.50 -12.40 -0.93
N TRP A 471 -15.24 -12.77 -0.81
CA TRP A 471 -14.60 -12.98 0.48
C TRP A 471 -14.38 -11.68 1.25
N GLU A 472 -14.26 -10.51 0.59
CA GLU A 472 -14.12 -9.22 1.28
C GLU A 472 -15.30 -8.96 2.19
N THR A 473 -16.53 -9.22 1.72
CA THR A 473 -17.73 -9.09 2.56
C THR A 473 -17.62 -9.99 3.79
N ARG A 474 -17.21 -11.25 3.60
CA ARG A 474 -17.04 -12.21 4.69
C ARG A 474 -15.97 -11.72 5.67
N ASN A 475 -14.85 -11.21 5.18
CA ASN A 475 -13.76 -10.69 6.00
C ASN A 475 -14.15 -9.43 6.77
N THR A 476 -14.83 -8.47 6.14
CA THR A 476 -15.33 -7.26 6.81
C THR A 476 -16.31 -7.61 7.92
N ILE A 477 -17.17 -8.63 7.70
CA ILE A 477 -18.06 -9.14 8.75
C ILE A 477 -17.22 -9.67 9.90
N ILE A 478 -16.29 -10.61 9.66
CA ILE A 478 -15.46 -11.24 10.70
C ILE A 478 -14.68 -10.19 11.50
N GLU A 479 -14.12 -9.20 10.81
CA GLU A 479 -13.34 -8.13 11.45
C GLU A 479 -14.18 -7.28 12.40
N SER A 480 -15.43 -7.01 12.04
CA SER A 480 -16.33 -6.20 12.87
C SER A 480 -16.80 -6.89 14.17
N LEU A 481 -16.61 -8.21 14.27
CA LEU A 481 -17.11 -8.99 15.40
C LEU A 481 -16.22 -8.87 16.64
N LEU A 482 -16.86 -9.04 17.79
CA LEU A 482 -16.27 -9.01 19.15
C LEU A 482 -15.75 -7.65 19.64
N ASP A 483 -15.62 -6.64 18.77
CA ASP A 483 -15.14 -5.31 19.15
C ASP A 483 -16.23 -4.42 19.80
N ASP A 484 -17.29 -5.02 20.33
CA ASP A 484 -18.51 -4.35 20.78
C ASP A 484 -18.75 -4.60 22.27
N GLY A 485 -18.44 -3.59 23.08
CA GLY A 485 -18.57 -3.64 24.54
C GLY A 485 -20.00 -3.55 25.07
N ALA A 486 -21.00 -3.30 24.21
CA ALA A 486 -22.41 -3.22 24.60
C ALA A 486 -23.16 -4.55 24.43
N ALA A 487 -22.52 -5.57 23.82
CA ALA A 487 -23.14 -6.87 23.59
C ALA A 487 -23.32 -7.69 24.88
N SER A 488 -24.46 -8.37 24.99
CA SER A 488 -24.72 -9.34 26.05
C SER A 488 -23.81 -10.57 25.92
N ALA A 489 -23.64 -11.31 27.02
CA ALA A 489 -22.84 -12.54 27.03
C ALA A 489 -23.33 -13.58 25.99
N ALA A 490 -24.66 -13.68 25.80
CA ALA A 490 -25.25 -14.60 24.82
C ALA A 490 -24.94 -14.17 23.37
N GLU A 491 -24.96 -12.86 23.08
CA GLU A 491 -24.58 -12.35 21.75
C GLU A 491 -23.11 -12.58 21.48
N LEU A 492 -22.23 -12.35 22.46
CA LEU A 492 -20.81 -12.64 22.34
C LEU A 492 -20.53 -14.13 22.11
N ASP A 493 -21.26 -15.02 22.79
CA ASP A 493 -21.13 -16.47 22.58
C ASP A 493 -21.58 -16.87 21.17
N GLY A 494 -22.73 -16.37 20.71
CA GLY A 494 -23.22 -16.60 19.35
C GLY A 494 -22.26 -16.07 18.26
N ARG A 495 -21.58 -14.94 18.52
CA ARG A 495 -20.51 -14.41 17.66
C ARG A 495 -19.26 -15.29 17.66
N ARG A 496 -18.83 -15.81 18.82
CA ARG A 496 -17.71 -16.77 18.90
C ARG A 496 -18.01 -18.07 18.16
N ASP A 497 -19.23 -18.60 18.27
CA ASP A 497 -19.66 -19.78 17.51
C ASP A 497 -19.71 -19.53 16.01
N PHE A 498 -20.02 -18.30 15.60
CA PHE A 498 -19.94 -17.92 14.20
C PHE A 498 -18.48 -17.87 13.71
N LEU A 499 -17.58 -17.23 14.47
CA LEU A 499 -16.14 -17.21 14.18
C LEU A 499 -15.53 -18.62 14.10
N ARG A 500 -15.93 -19.55 14.99
CA ARG A 500 -15.43 -20.93 14.96
C ARG A 500 -15.77 -21.64 13.65
N ARG A 501 -16.94 -21.37 13.06
CA ARG A 501 -17.31 -21.90 11.73
C ARG A 501 -16.52 -21.23 10.62
N ALA A 502 -16.21 -19.94 10.75
CA ALA A 502 -15.39 -19.23 9.76
C ALA A 502 -13.93 -19.75 9.70
N LEU A 503 -13.48 -20.54 10.68
CA LEU A 503 -12.22 -21.29 10.58
C LEU A 503 -12.24 -22.38 9.49
N GLU A 504 -13.40 -22.70 8.93
CA GLU A 504 -13.58 -23.65 7.82
C GLU A 504 -13.84 -22.94 6.48
N ASP A 505 -13.77 -21.60 6.42
CA ASP A 505 -13.99 -20.85 5.17
C ASP A 505 -13.01 -21.29 4.07
N PRO A 506 -13.43 -21.41 2.80
CA PRO A 506 -12.53 -21.79 1.71
C PRO A 506 -11.36 -20.82 1.55
N VAL A 507 -11.55 -19.53 1.87
CA VAL A 507 -10.52 -18.50 1.72
C VAL A 507 -9.68 -18.39 2.98
N GLN A 508 -8.37 -18.58 2.84
CA GLN A 508 -7.44 -18.54 3.95
C GLN A 508 -7.42 -17.21 4.71
N GLY A 509 -7.53 -16.08 4.01
CA GLY A 509 -7.61 -14.77 4.64
C GLY A 509 -8.76 -14.67 5.65
N VAL A 510 -9.90 -15.31 5.36
CA VAL A 510 -11.06 -15.36 6.26
C VAL A 510 -10.78 -16.25 7.47
N ARG A 511 -10.16 -17.43 7.26
CA ARG A 511 -9.77 -18.32 8.35
C ARG A 511 -8.75 -17.68 9.29
N LEU A 512 -7.73 -17.02 8.74
CA LEU A 512 -6.71 -16.31 9.52
C LEU A 512 -7.32 -15.21 10.37
N ARG A 513 -8.26 -14.43 9.82
CA ARG A 513 -8.94 -13.39 10.57
C ARG A 513 -9.82 -13.95 11.69
N ALA A 514 -10.54 -15.02 11.41
CA ALA A 514 -11.32 -15.71 12.42
C ALA A 514 -10.43 -16.29 13.54
N ALA A 515 -9.29 -16.88 13.18
CA ALA A 515 -8.31 -17.42 14.12
C ALA A 515 -7.73 -16.32 15.02
N GLU A 516 -7.35 -15.17 14.45
CA GLU A 516 -6.87 -14.00 15.19
C GLU A 516 -7.91 -13.52 16.21
N LYS A 517 -9.16 -13.30 15.78
CA LYS A 517 -10.26 -12.87 16.67
C LYS A 517 -10.57 -13.90 17.78
N LEU A 518 -10.28 -15.17 17.55
CA LEU A 518 -10.45 -16.26 18.53
C LEU A 518 -9.20 -16.53 19.39
N GLY A 519 -8.04 -15.96 19.04
CA GLY A 519 -6.75 -16.26 19.69
C GLY A 519 -6.24 -17.68 19.40
N VAL A 520 -6.58 -18.27 18.25
CA VAL A 520 -6.11 -19.60 17.83
C VAL A 520 -4.70 -19.50 17.26
N THR A 521 -3.76 -20.25 17.85
CA THR A 521 -2.34 -20.27 17.44
C THR A 521 -1.91 -21.56 16.74
N ALA A 522 -2.78 -22.59 16.74
CA ALA A 522 -2.51 -23.84 16.04
C ALA A 522 -2.46 -23.63 14.52
N PRO A 523 -1.66 -24.41 13.78
CA PRO A 523 -1.68 -24.39 12.32
C PRO A 523 -3.09 -24.61 11.77
N LEU A 524 -3.48 -23.75 10.83
CA LEU A 524 -4.73 -23.92 10.09
C LEU A 524 -4.55 -25.00 9.00
N PRO A 525 -5.64 -25.64 8.55
CA PRO A 525 -5.58 -26.60 7.45
C PRO A 525 -4.94 -25.98 6.19
N PRO A 526 -4.09 -26.73 5.48
CA PRO A 526 -3.48 -26.29 4.23
C PRO A 526 -4.51 -25.86 3.18
N THR A 527 -4.15 -24.87 2.37
CA THR A 527 -5.02 -24.32 1.33
C THR A 527 -4.74 -25.01 -0.01
N ALA A 528 -5.63 -25.93 -0.43
CA ALA A 528 -5.47 -26.61 -1.72
C ALA A 528 -5.77 -25.70 -2.93
N GLN A 529 -6.42 -24.54 -2.72
CA GLN A 529 -6.95 -23.67 -3.79
C GLN A 529 -5.90 -23.24 -4.83
N PHE A 530 -4.64 -23.06 -4.41
CA PHE A 530 -3.58 -22.58 -5.29
C PHE A 530 -3.03 -23.66 -6.23
N LEU A 531 -3.41 -24.93 -6.01
CA LEU A 531 -3.00 -26.05 -6.86
C LEU A 531 -3.96 -26.28 -8.04
N ASP A 532 -5.22 -25.86 -7.92
CA ASP A 532 -6.28 -26.13 -8.90
C ASP A 532 -6.47 -24.98 -9.91
N ARG A 533 -5.37 -24.43 -10.43
CA ARG A 533 -5.43 -23.21 -11.27
C ARG A 533 -5.92 -23.53 -12.69
N PRO A 534 -6.96 -22.84 -13.20
CA PRO A 534 -7.44 -23.05 -14.56
C PRO A 534 -6.47 -22.51 -15.64
N TYR A 535 -5.54 -21.64 -15.25
CA TYR A 535 -4.74 -20.85 -16.19
C TYR A 535 -3.27 -21.29 -16.31
N SER A 536 -2.69 -22.11 -15.42
CA SER A 536 -1.26 -22.46 -15.49
C SER A 536 -0.91 -23.36 -16.69
N ARG A 537 -0.70 -22.74 -17.87
CA ARG A 537 0.05 -23.36 -18.98
C ARG A 537 1.54 -23.05 -18.91
N LEU A 538 1.92 -22.04 -18.13
CA LEU A 538 3.29 -21.69 -17.80
C LEU A 538 3.46 -21.85 -16.31
N GLU A 539 4.12 -22.93 -15.94
CA GLU A 539 4.45 -23.14 -14.56
C GLU A 539 5.60 -22.20 -14.16
N PRO A 540 5.57 -21.57 -12.98
CA PRO A 540 6.66 -20.77 -12.42
C PRO A 540 8.07 -21.28 -12.72
N TRP A 541 8.28 -22.60 -12.59
CA TRP A 541 9.58 -23.25 -12.79
C TRP A 541 9.99 -23.44 -14.26
N GLU A 542 9.05 -23.42 -15.21
CA GLU A 542 9.39 -23.40 -16.64
C GLU A 542 10.06 -22.08 -17.06
N MET A 543 9.91 -21.07 -16.21
CA MET A 543 10.47 -19.74 -16.37
C MET A 543 11.75 -19.53 -15.53
N ILE A 544 12.00 -20.35 -14.49
CA ILE A 544 13.24 -20.30 -13.69
C ILE A 544 14.47 -20.43 -14.59
N GLY A 545 15.47 -19.56 -14.37
CA GLY A 545 16.69 -19.48 -15.17
C GLY A 545 16.58 -18.64 -16.45
N ARG A 546 15.40 -18.09 -16.76
CA ARG A 546 15.22 -17.10 -17.82
C ARG A 546 15.45 -15.68 -17.28
N SER A 547 15.77 -14.73 -18.16
CA SER A 547 15.82 -13.32 -17.78
C SER A 547 14.41 -12.80 -17.48
N ASN A 548 14.34 -11.75 -16.65
CA ASN A 548 13.11 -11.04 -16.33
C ASN A 548 12.34 -10.65 -17.62
N PRO A 549 11.06 -11.05 -17.76
CA PRO A 549 10.27 -10.65 -18.91
C PRO A 549 9.97 -9.15 -18.85
N ARG A 550 9.73 -8.55 -20.02
CA ARG A 550 9.29 -7.17 -20.14
C ARG A 550 7.91 -7.10 -20.76
N VAL A 551 7.10 -6.19 -20.25
CA VAL A 551 5.73 -5.97 -20.68
C VAL A 551 5.53 -4.48 -20.97
N THR A 552 5.05 -4.19 -22.17
CA THR A 552 4.74 -2.82 -22.60
C THR A 552 3.25 -2.58 -22.44
N PHE A 553 2.88 -1.58 -21.64
CA PHE A 553 1.52 -1.06 -21.54
C PHE A 553 1.38 0.12 -22.50
N GLU A 554 0.52 -0.01 -23.50
CA GLU A 554 0.06 1.09 -24.34
C GLU A 554 -1.20 1.68 -23.70
N THR A 555 -1.23 2.98 -23.44
CA THR A 555 -2.36 3.65 -22.76
C THR A 555 -2.85 4.86 -23.56
N SER A 556 -3.98 5.44 -23.15
CA SER A 556 -4.48 6.72 -23.68
C SER A 556 -3.50 7.90 -23.51
N LYS A 557 -2.48 7.80 -22.65
CA LYS A 557 -1.50 8.86 -22.35
C LYS A 557 -0.09 8.60 -22.89
N GLY A 558 0.08 7.52 -23.64
CA GLY A 558 1.38 7.03 -24.15
C GLY A 558 1.69 5.62 -23.67
N SER A 559 2.93 5.19 -23.83
CA SER A 559 3.36 3.83 -23.43
C SER A 559 4.37 3.87 -22.30
N PHE A 560 4.43 2.77 -21.54
CA PHE A 560 5.48 2.50 -20.57
C PHE A 560 5.84 1.01 -20.55
N VAL A 561 7.07 0.69 -20.13
CA VAL A 561 7.62 -0.68 -20.11
C VAL A 561 7.92 -1.08 -18.68
N VAL A 562 7.44 -2.26 -18.29
CA VAL A 562 7.66 -2.89 -16.99
C VAL A 562 8.61 -4.07 -17.15
N GLU A 563 9.67 -4.13 -16.35
CA GLU A 563 10.46 -5.34 -16.13
C GLU A 563 9.88 -6.11 -14.95
N LEU A 564 9.60 -7.41 -15.13
CA LEU A 564 8.95 -8.26 -14.13
C LEU A 564 9.94 -9.15 -13.39
N PHE A 565 9.86 -9.20 -12.06
CA PHE A 565 10.80 -9.89 -11.17
C PHE A 565 10.45 -11.36 -11.01
N LEU A 566 10.74 -12.12 -12.05
CA LEU A 566 10.35 -13.52 -12.16
C LEU A 566 10.91 -14.41 -11.03
N SER A 567 12.12 -14.14 -10.56
CA SER A 567 12.73 -14.93 -9.48
C SER A 567 12.14 -14.63 -8.10
N ASP A 568 11.55 -13.45 -7.91
CA ASP A 568 11.07 -12.98 -6.61
C ASP A 568 9.57 -13.26 -6.41
N ALA A 569 8.79 -13.12 -7.48
CA ALA A 569 7.35 -13.28 -7.51
C ALA A 569 6.86 -14.03 -8.77
N PRO A 570 7.30 -15.28 -8.99
CA PRO A 570 6.98 -16.02 -10.21
C PRO A 570 5.49 -16.23 -10.46
N GLU A 571 4.64 -16.31 -9.43
CA GLU A 571 3.20 -16.48 -9.60
C GLU A 571 2.54 -15.22 -10.15
N HIS A 572 2.90 -14.05 -9.60
CA HIS A 572 2.40 -12.77 -10.11
C HIS A 572 2.89 -12.49 -11.52
N VAL A 573 4.16 -12.80 -11.82
CA VAL A 573 4.72 -12.61 -13.16
C VAL A 573 4.05 -13.53 -14.18
N SER A 574 3.87 -14.80 -13.85
CA SER A 574 3.21 -15.77 -14.74
C SER A 574 1.76 -15.37 -15.00
N ASN A 575 1.05 -14.92 -13.96
CA ASN A 575 -0.32 -14.42 -14.07
C ASN A 575 -0.43 -13.24 -15.05
N LEU A 576 0.35 -12.18 -14.81
CA LEU A 576 0.30 -10.97 -15.61
C LEU A 576 0.67 -11.24 -17.08
N VAL A 577 1.71 -12.05 -17.32
CA VAL A 577 2.14 -12.40 -18.68
C VAL A 577 1.05 -13.16 -19.43
N GLN A 578 0.34 -14.06 -18.75
CA GLN A 578 -0.74 -14.80 -19.37
C GLN A 578 -1.95 -13.91 -19.68
N LEU A 579 -2.44 -13.16 -18.69
CA LEU A 579 -3.57 -12.23 -18.87
C LEU A 579 -3.28 -11.21 -19.98
N ALA A 580 -2.04 -10.70 -20.05
CA ALA A 580 -1.60 -9.83 -21.14
C ALA A 580 -1.66 -10.51 -22.51
N ARG A 581 -1.22 -11.76 -22.63
CA ARG A 581 -1.29 -12.52 -23.90
C ARG A 581 -2.71 -12.81 -24.35
N GLU A 582 -3.63 -12.95 -23.41
CA GLU A 582 -5.05 -13.18 -23.66
C GLU A 582 -5.81 -11.87 -23.96
N GLY A 583 -5.15 -10.71 -23.88
CA GLY A 583 -5.75 -9.40 -24.10
C GLY A 583 -6.67 -8.97 -22.95
N PHE A 584 -6.55 -9.57 -21.77
CA PHE A 584 -7.42 -9.30 -20.60
C PHE A 584 -7.46 -7.82 -20.21
N TYR A 585 -6.31 -7.15 -20.28
CA TYR A 585 -6.16 -5.76 -19.87
C TYR A 585 -6.67 -4.75 -20.92
N ASP A 586 -6.99 -5.19 -22.14
CA ASP A 586 -7.33 -4.29 -23.25
C ASP A 586 -8.65 -3.56 -22.97
N GLY A 587 -8.60 -2.22 -22.98
CA GLY A 587 -9.74 -1.35 -22.69
C GLY A 587 -10.02 -1.11 -21.21
N LEU A 588 -9.35 -1.81 -20.28
CA LEU A 588 -9.57 -1.64 -18.84
C LEU A 588 -9.11 -0.25 -18.35
N PRO A 589 -9.82 0.37 -17.41
CA PRO A 589 -9.47 1.69 -16.89
C PRO A 589 -8.42 1.61 -15.76
N PHE A 590 -7.64 2.68 -15.64
CA PHE A 590 -7.03 3.07 -14.37
C PHE A 590 -8.12 3.73 -13.52
N HIS A 591 -8.73 2.93 -12.65
CA HIS A 591 -9.89 3.34 -11.85
C HIS A 591 -9.50 4.17 -10.61
N ARG A 592 -8.23 4.12 -10.19
CA ARG A 592 -7.76 4.82 -8.99
C ARG A 592 -6.38 5.45 -9.21
N VAL A 593 -6.31 6.76 -9.03
CA VAL A 593 -5.05 7.53 -9.06
C VAL A 593 -4.97 8.37 -7.80
N VAL A 594 -3.92 8.15 -7.01
CA VAL A 594 -3.65 8.92 -5.79
C VAL A 594 -2.37 9.73 -6.00
N PRO A 595 -2.46 11.08 -6.02
CA PRO A 595 -1.28 11.93 -6.15
C PRO A 595 -0.20 11.56 -5.14
N SER A 596 1.06 11.49 -5.60
CA SER A 596 2.21 11.16 -4.75
C SER A 596 2.16 9.79 -4.05
N PHE A 597 1.32 8.87 -4.52
CA PHE A 597 1.28 7.50 -4.00
C PHE A 597 1.29 6.48 -5.13
N VAL A 598 0.14 6.15 -5.71
CA VAL A 598 0.01 5.11 -6.73
C VAL A 598 -1.00 5.45 -7.81
N VAL A 599 -0.80 4.88 -9.00
CA VAL A 599 -1.84 4.66 -10.01
C VAL A 599 -2.19 3.19 -10.06
N GLN A 600 -3.47 2.86 -10.09
CA GLN A 600 -4.00 1.49 -10.01
C GLN A 600 -5.00 1.22 -11.14
N GLY A 601 -4.88 0.04 -11.74
CA GLY A 601 -5.69 -0.40 -12.87
C GLY A 601 -5.70 -1.92 -13.01
N GLY A 602 -6.21 -2.41 -14.14
CA GLY A 602 -6.34 -3.85 -14.39
C GLY A 602 -7.55 -4.50 -13.73
N ASP A 603 -8.48 -3.71 -13.21
CA ASP A 603 -9.76 -4.18 -12.69
C ASP A 603 -10.78 -4.37 -13.83
N PRO A 604 -11.33 -5.58 -14.03
CA PRO A 604 -12.33 -5.86 -15.06
C PRO A 604 -13.67 -5.15 -14.82
N ARG A 605 -14.03 -4.83 -13.58
CA ARG A 605 -15.22 -4.02 -13.24
C ARG A 605 -14.95 -2.53 -13.39
N GLY A 606 -13.70 -2.13 -13.18
CA GLY A 606 -13.26 -0.74 -13.22
C GLY A 606 -13.76 0.11 -12.05
N ASP A 607 -14.23 -0.50 -10.97
CA ASP A 607 -14.77 0.14 -9.76
C ASP A 607 -13.94 -0.12 -8.48
N GLY A 608 -12.82 -0.82 -8.61
CA GLY A 608 -11.92 -1.28 -7.56
C GLY A 608 -12.25 -2.67 -7.00
N TRP A 609 -13.39 -3.27 -7.36
CA TRP A 609 -13.90 -4.51 -6.76
C TRP A 609 -13.83 -5.73 -7.69
N GLY A 610 -13.30 -5.62 -8.91
CA GLY A 610 -13.23 -6.75 -9.82
C GLY A 610 -11.94 -7.54 -9.74
N ASP A 611 -12.08 -8.80 -10.14
CA ASP A 611 -11.00 -9.77 -10.17
C ASP A 611 -11.14 -10.74 -11.36
N ASP A 612 -10.11 -11.53 -11.64
CA ASP A 612 -10.07 -12.56 -12.69
C ASP A 612 -10.70 -13.90 -12.26
N GLY A 613 -11.16 -13.98 -11.01
CA GLY A 613 -11.89 -15.12 -10.44
C GLY A 613 -11.03 -16.10 -9.67
N TYR A 614 -9.78 -15.75 -9.34
CA TYR A 614 -8.90 -16.56 -8.48
C TYR A 614 -7.92 -15.69 -7.71
N HIS A 615 -7.44 -16.18 -6.57
CA HIS A 615 -6.44 -15.44 -5.80
C HIS A 615 -5.03 -15.96 -6.01
N LEU A 616 -4.10 -15.01 -6.11
CA LEU A 616 -2.68 -15.25 -6.02
C LEU A 616 -2.21 -15.29 -4.56
N PRO A 617 -1.36 -16.26 -4.21
CA PRO A 617 -0.68 -16.27 -2.94
C PRO A 617 0.27 -15.07 -2.86
N HIS A 618 0.39 -14.42 -1.71
CA HIS A 618 1.43 -13.42 -1.51
C HIS A 618 2.81 -14.04 -1.69
N GLU A 619 3.66 -13.34 -2.43
CA GLU A 619 5.06 -13.71 -2.65
C GLU A 619 5.96 -12.68 -2.00
N ILE A 620 5.75 -12.41 -0.70
CA ILE A 620 6.50 -11.37 0.02
C ILE A 620 7.99 -11.71 0.06
N HIS A 621 8.85 -10.74 -0.26
CA HIS A 621 10.31 -10.86 -0.22
C HIS A 621 10.94 -9.53 0.23
N PRO A 622 12.26 -9.48 0.48
CA PRO A 622 12.95 -8.26 0.99
C PRO A 622 12.98 -7.05 0.04
N GLY A 623 12.35 -7.12 -1.13
CA GLY A 623 12.33 -6.01 -2.09
C GLY A 623 11.59 -4.78 -1.55
N SER A 624 12.15 -3.59 -1.81
CA SER A 624 11.52 -2.32 -1.45
C SER A 624 10.69 -1.74 -2.59
N PHE A 625 9.57 -1.12 -2.23
CA PHE A 625 8.79 -0.29 -3.12
C PHE A 625 9.46 1.08 -3.32
N LEU A 626 10.13 1.22 -4.47
CA LEU A 626 10.68 2.47 -4.99
C LEU A 626 9.74 3.07 -6.05
N ARG A 627 10.01 4.30 -6.51
CA ARG A 627 9.27 4.89 -7.63
C ARG A 627 9.29 3.96 -8.85
N GLY A 628 8.12 3.76 -9.45
CA GLY A 628 7.89 2.89 -10.59
C GLY A 628 7.77 1.41 -10.23
N SER A 629 7.85 1.02 -8.95
CA SER A 629 7.60 -0.35 -8.53
C SER A 629 6.17 -0.75 -8.89
N VAL A 630 6.00 -1.98 -9.35
CA VAL A 630 4.71 -2.59 -9.68
C VAL A 630 4.37 -3.60 -8.61
N GLY A 631 3.23 -3.38 -7.97
CA GLY A 631 2.68 -4.29 -6.97
C GLY A 631 1.24 -4.65 -7.25
N MET A 632 0.73 -5.61 -6.49
CA MET A 632 -0.64 -6.09 -6.62
C MET A 632 -1.45 -5.65 -5.41
N PRO A 633 -2.57 -4.94 -5.60
CA PRO A 633 -3.43 -4.56 -4.49
C PRO A 633 -4.05 -5.83 -3.91
N THR A 634 -4.19 -5.86 -2.59
CA THR A 634 -4.80 -6.97 -1.85
C THR A 634 -5.68 -6.40 -0.75
N SER A 635 -6.75 -7.11 -0.40
CA SER A 635 -7.63 -6.74 0.71
C SER A 635 -7.32 -7.58 1.98
N GLY A 636 -6.19 -8.28 1.98
CA GLY A 636 -5.76 -9.21 3.02
C GLY A 636 -4.71 -10.22 2.53
N PRO A 637 -4.22 -11.11 3.40
CA PRO A 637 -3.27 -12.15 3.02
C PRO A 637 -3.82 -13.06 1.91
N ASP A 638 -3.02 -13.29 0.86
CA ASP A 638 -3.30 -14.23 -0.24
C ASP A 638 -4.61 -13.94 -1.00
N THR A 639 -4.79 -12.66 -1.34
CA THR A 639 -5.98 -12.13 -2.03
C THR A 639 -5.60 -11.19 -3.18
N GLY A 640 -4.39 -11.34 -3.72
CA GLY A 640 -4.04 -10.70 -4.99
C GLY A 640 -4.80 -11.38 -6.12
N GLY A 641 -4.92 -10.74 -7.27
CA GLY A 641 -5.64 -11.27 -8.43
C GLY A 641 -5.07 -10.73 -9.73
N CYS A 642 -5.88 -10.02 -10.51
CA CYS A 642 -5.44 -9.45 -11.80
C CYS A 642 -4.96 -8.00 -11.75
N GLN A 643 -5.38 -7.23 -10.74
CA GLN A 643 -5.13 -5.80 -10.67
C GLN A 643 -3.65 -5.46 -10.43
N ILE A 644 -3.22 -4.27 -10.84
CA ILE A 644 -1.87 -3.75 -10.59
C ILE A 644 -1.91 -2.32 -10.05
N PHE A 645 -0.91 -1.96 -9.27
CA PHE A 645 -0.59 -0.58 -8.94
C PHE A 645 0.87 -0.25 -9.28
N ILE A 646 1.13 1.02 -9.58
CA ILE A 646 2.45 1.57 -9.90
C ILE A 646 2.74 2.78 -9.01
N ASP A 647 3.89 2.78 -8.37
CA ASP A 647 4.31 3.79 -7.41
C ASP A 647 4.80 5.10 -8.05
N HIS A 648 4.23 6.24 -7.65
CA HIS A 648 4.71 7.58 -8.04
C HIS A 648 5.94 8.04 -7.25
N LEU A 649 6.11 7.53 -6.03
CA LEU A 649 7.18 7.82 -5.08
C LEU A 649 7.62 6.50 -4.42
N PRO A 650 8.79 6.44 -3.76
CA PRO A 650 9.06 5.33 -2.84
C PRO A 650 7.96 5.17 -1.78
N THR A 651 7.52 3.95 -1.50
CA THR A 651 6.44 3.67 -0.52
C THR A 651 6.84 2.66 0.56
N PRO A 652 7.78 2.98 1.47
CA PRO A 652 8.29 2.02 2.48
C PRO A 652 7.26 1.40 3.44
N HIS A 653 6.02 1.91 3.46
CA HIS A 653 4.93 1.33 4.24
C HIS A 653 4.30 0.10 3.54
N LEU A 654 4.56 -0.10 2.24
CA LEU A 654 4.16 -1.29 1.48
C LEU A 654 5.18 -2.43 1.60
N ASP A 655 6.44 -2.12 1.90
CA ASP A 655 7.54 -3.09 2.06
C ASP A 655 7.18 -4.21 3.04
N GLY A 656 7.30 -5.45 2.58
CA GLY A 656 6.96 -6.63 3.37
C GLY A 656 5.46 -6.78 3.64
N ARG A 657 4.58 -6.02 2.97
CA ARG A 657 3.11 -6.15 3.10
C ARG A 657 2.44 -6.53 1.78
N TYR A 658 3.00 -6.09 0.66
CA TYR A 658 2.53 -6.38 -0.68
C TYR A 658 3.64 -7.06 -1.49
N THR A 659 3.27 -7.84 -2.50
CA THR A 659 4.22 -8.41 -3.46
C THR A 659 4.68 -7.30 -4.41
N VAL A 660 6.00 -7.06 -4.48
CA VAL A 660 6.60 -6.25 -5.54
C VAL A 660 7.06 -7.19 -6.65
N PHE A 661 6.41 -7.18 -7.81
CA PHE A 661 6.68 -8.17 -8.87
C PHE A 661 7.18 -7.54 -10.17
N GLY A 662 7.44 -6.23 -10.18
CA GLY A 662 8.10 -5.58 -11.30
C GLY A 662 8.45 -4.12 -11.03
N ARG A 663 9.01 -3.48 -12.05
CA ARG A 663 9.29 -2.03 -12.06
C ARG A 663 9.17 -1.44 -13.46
N VAL A 664 8.73 -0.19 -13.53
CA VAL A 664 8.79 0.62 -14.76
C VAL A 664 10.25 0.92 -15.09
N VAL A 665 10.70 0.49 -16.26
CA VAL A 665 12.06 0.73 -16.77
C VAL A 665 12.11 1.80 -17.86
N LEU A 666 10.97 2.09 -18.51
CA LEU A 666 10.82 3.14 -19.52
C LEU A 666 9.41 3.73 -19.44
N GLY A 667 9.26 5.04 -19.71
CA GLY A 667 7.94 5.69 -19.81
C GLY A 667 7.31 6.11 -18.47
N MET A 668 8.11 6.34 -17.42
CA MET A 668 7.59 6.77 -16.12
C MET A 668 6.84 8.12 -16.19
N GLU A 669 7.21 8.98 -17.13
CA GLU A 669 6.49 10.22 -17.43
C GLU A 669 5.06 9.96 -17.96
N THR A 670 4.80 8.81 -18.60
CA THR A 670 3.45 8.40 -18.99
C THR A 670 2.65 8.03 -17.75
N VAL A 671 3.23 7.24 -16.84
CA VAL A 671 2.61 6.85 -15.56
C VAL A 671 2.20 8.08 -14.76
N ASP A 672 3.11 9.05 -14.63
CA ASP A 672 2.86 10.31 -13.90
C ASP A 672 1.71 11.16 -14.47
N ARG A 673 1.35 10.97 -15.75
CA ARG A 673 0.26 11.68 -16.43
C ARG A 673 -1.08 10.94 -16.43
N LEU A 674 -1.12 9.70 -15.93
CA LEU A 674 -2.35 8.94 -15.88
C LEU A 674 -3.35 9.58 -14.91
N GLU A 675 -4.59 9.67 -15.35
CA GLU A 675 -5.74 10.19 -14.62
C GLU A 675 -6.80 9.09 -14.45
N VAL A 676 -7.72 9.29 -13.51
CA VAL A 676 -8.83 8.34 -13.31
C VAL A 676 -9.65 8.24 -14.60
N GLY A 677 -9.85 7.00 -15.07
CA GLY A 677 -10.59 6.70 -16.29
C GLY A 677 -9.74 6.64 -17.56
N ASP A 678 -8.44 6.97 -17.51
CA ASP A 678 -7.52 6.63 -18.59
C ASP A 678 -7.49 5.11 -18.79
N ARG A 679 -7.26 4.67 -20.03
CA ARG A 679 -7.43 3.26 -20.40
C ARG A 679 -6.13 2.65 -20.88
N VAL A 680 -5.97 1.37 -20.56
CA VAL A 680 -5.04 0.50 -21.27
C VAL A 680 -5.62 0.28 -22.67
N VAL A 681 -4.85 0.59 -23.69
CA VAL A 681 -5.17 0.31 -25.09
C VAL A 681 -4.82 -1.13 -25.41
N ARG A 682 -3.61 -1.55 -25.01
CA ARG A 682 -3.12 -2.91 -25.19
C ARG A 682 -1.94 -3.20 -24.26
N VAL A 683 -1.74 -4.47 -23.91
CA VAL A 683 -0.54 -4.95 -23.24
C VAL A 683 0.24 -5.92 -24.13
N VAL A 684 1.53 -5.66 -24.33
CA VAL A 684 2.41 -6.48 -25.18
C VAL A 684 3.51 -7.11 -24.34
N VAL A 685 3.62 -8.43 -24.39
CA VAL A 685 4.71 -9.18 -23.76
C VAL A 685 5.87 -9.30 -24.75
N ASP A 686 7.02 -8.72 -24.42
CA ASP A 686 8.24 -8.90 -25.20
C ASP A 686 8.80 -10.30 -24.91
N GLU A 687 8.52 -11.26 -25.79
CA GLU A 687 9.07 -12.60 -25.65
C GLU A 687 10.60 -12.57 -25.72
N LEU A 688 11.21 -13.30 -24.79
CA LEU A 688 12.65 -13.49 -24.58
C LEU A 688 13.41 -13.87 -25.87
N ARG A 689 13.62 -12.92 -26.78
CA ARG A 689 14.71 -13.00 -27.74
C ARG A 689 15.97 -12.81 -26.92
N HIS A 690 16.84 -13.84 -26.90
CA HIS A 690 18.19 -13.73 -26.35
C HIS A 690 18.86 -12.46 -26.90
N TRP A 691 18.87 -11.40 -26.09
CA TRP A 691 19.60 -10.20 -26.44
C TRP A 691 21.05 -10.50 -26.15
N SER A 692 21.76 -10.94 -27.20
CA SER A 692 23.21 -10.92 -27.21
C SER A 692 23.63 -9.47 -26.98
N SER A 693 24.42 -9.25 -25.94
CA SER A 693 25.01 -7.95 -25.64
C SER A 693 25.54 -7.28 -26.91
N VAL A 694 25.00 -6.11 -27.23
CA VAL A 694 25.57 -5.19 -28.21
C VAL A 694 26.27 -4.10 -27.38
N PRO A 695 27.51 -3.72 -27.75
CA PRO A 695 28.66 -3.61 -26.84
C PRO A 695 28.67 -2.40 -25.90
#